data_AF-A0AAE0PXY7-F1
#
_entry.id   AF-A0AAE0PXY7-F1
#
_cell.length_a   1.000
_cell.length_b   1.000
_cell.length_c   1.000
_cell.angle_alpha   90.00
_cell.angle_beta   90.00
_cell.angle_gamma   90.00
#
_symmetry.space_group_name_H-M   'P 1'
#
loop_
_entity.id
_entity.type
_entity.pdbx_description
1 polymer ?
#
loop_
_entity_poly.entity_id
_entity_poly.type
_entity_poly.pdbx_seq_one_letter_code
_entity_poly.pdbx_strand_id
1 'polypeptide(L)'
;MASGKESGLVSLYVNGKKVTVRDADPETMLLSFLREKPLTFHGMDSTRSLKVCCGIQHQDIPSLLSHFTVNACLMPLCQTHGAAVTTVEGIGNSKSKLHPVQERIAKANGSQCGFCTPGMVMSMYTLLRNRPQPSMEDITQALGGNLCRCTGYRPILDGYRTFCENKGCCQMNGSACGSSNTKASPEKPELFSKEEFLPLDPTQDLIFPPELIRMAESQDQTTQTFRGERMTWISPVTLSELLQLKFDWPQAPIVMGNTNIGLDIKFKGVVHPIIISATRVKELFEVTHKPEGVHIGAGCSLSTVRNVLQKCVCSLPAEHTQTYTALLEQLRHIGGEQIRNVATLGGNIASAFPNSDLNPVLAAGRSSVLLLSHDGRREVPLDKEFFVGFGKTLLRPEEIVLSVFIPVSRKGEVVCSYRNAPRKDNALATVSAGMRVWFNHGSDVVRDMSVYYGGVGAHTLSAENTTRHVIGRSWTEATLNDAYTALLDDVTLGASAPGGKVVFRRSLTLSMFFRFYLHVLQHLREQAVSDGDCVGQALPHRSSISHATGEAVYCDDIPHTHGELFLSVVTSTRAHAKITHIDVGGALAMVGVVDVITVQDIPGRRSVCFTQMEEDLLAESQVTCVGHMICAVVADSKQHAKLAASAVKITYEDLKEPVFTVEEAMEKSSFFPPQREIERGDVSSALQETDHVYQGELRVGGQEHFYMETQSMLVIPVGEEKEMKVYVSTQHPTCVQMAVADTLGISSNRVSCHVKRVGGAFGGKVTKTTVLACITAVAAWKTQRPVRCVLERGDDMLITGGRHPVLGRYKVGFMNDGRITAADVQYYANAGNTPDESPLIIEKILLQFDASYNIPNLRGRSFACRTNLPSSTAFRGFGVPQSMVVIENMINDVAMTLARPAEEIRERNMYKDVSLTHYKMEFDPENLQRCWEECKERADVTGRRQDITRFNLQHRWKKRGLAVVPIKYGIGFSEGFLSQAAALVHIYKDGSVLISHGGTEMGQGLHTKIQQVASRELNIPLSLIHITETCTSSVPNTSPSAASFGTDANGMAVRHCLLTPHVIITPHVITTPHVITTPHVITTPHVITTPHVIMPHVIMPHVITTPHVITPHVIITPHVIITPHVITTPHVTTTPHVIMPHVIMPHVIMPHVIMPHVVITPHVITTPHVIITPHVITTPRHHHASCHHHASRHHASRHHAPRRCVSNSVQASRADQKDEPRGPMAELVDGW
;
A
#
# COMPACT_ATOMS: atom_id res chain seq x y z
N MET A 1 2.33 -35.28 30.81
CA MET A 1 1.32 -35.62 31.84
C MET A 1 0.13 -36.31 31.14
N ALA A 2 -0.61 -37.19 31.83
CA ALA A 2 -1.91 -37.73 31.39
C ALA A 2 -2.02 -38.25 29.93
N SER A 3 -1.20 -39.24 29.56
CA SER A 3 -1.21 -39.91 28.25
C SER A 3 -2.37 -40.93 28.08
N GLY A 4 -3.63 -40.48 28.18
CA GLY A 4 -4.78 -41.39 28.23
C GLY A 4 -6.18 -40.79 28.03
N LYS A 5 -6.29 -39.61 27.40
CA LYS A 5 -7.57 -39.08 26.88
C LYS A 5 -7.36 -38.60 25.45
N GLU A 6 -8.31 -38.89 24.58
CA GLU A 6 -8.28 -38.44 23.17
C GLU A 6 -8.31 -36.90 23.07
N SER A 7 -7.89 -36.37 21.91
CA SER A 7 -7.97 -34.95 21.57
C SER A 7 -9.30 -34.65 20.88
N GLY A 8 -9.84 -33.44 21.09
CA GLY A 8 -11.09 -33.02 20.46
C GLY A 8 -11.00 -32.94 18.93
N LEU A 9 -12.14 -33.15 18.26
CA LEU A 9 -12.26 -33.01 16.81
C LEU A 9 -12.64 -31.56 16.45
N VAL A 10 -11.86 -30.88 15.59
CA VAL A 10 -12.33 -29.64 14.97
C VAL A 10 -13.17 -30.00 13.74
N SER A 11 -14.46 -29.65 13.76
CA SER A 11 -15.37 -29.80 12.63
C SER A 11 -15.78 -28.41 12.14
N LEU A 12 -15.49 -28.09 10.88
CA LEU A 12 -15.82 -26.80 10.27
C LEU A 12 -16.25 -26.99 8.81
N TYR A 13 -16.73 -25.91 8.19
CA TYR A 13 -16.91 -25.85 6.74
C TYR A 13 -15.98 -24.81 6.12
N VAL A 14 -15.40 -25.12 4.96
CA VAL A 14 -14.60 -24.19 4.14
C VAL A 14 -15.19 -24.16 2.73
N ASN A 15 -15.64 -22.99 2.28
CA ASN A 15 -16.31 -22.79 0.97
C ASN A 15 -17.42 -23.84 0.69
N GLY A 16 -18.28 -24.10 1.70
CA GLY A 16 -19.36 -25.09 1.59
C GLY A 16 -18.94 -26.57 1.67
N LYS A 17 -17.65 -26.89 1.71
CA LYS A 17 -17.14 -28.25 1.93
C LYS A 17 -16.89 -28.51 3.41
N LYS A 18 -17.35 -29.65 3.93
CA LYS A 18 -17.06 -30.08 5.31
C LYS A 18 -15.58 -30.45 5.45
N VAL A 19 -14.96 -30.01 6.54
CA VAL A 19 -13.58 -30.30 6.90
C VAL A 19 -13.55 -30.77 8.35
N THR A 20 -12.85 -31.87 8.60
CA THR A 20 -12.67 -32.40 9.97
C THR A 20 -11.19 -32.62 10.24
N VAL A 21 -10.73 -32.16 11.40
CA VAL A 21 -9.33 -32.21 11.83
C VAL A 21 -9.28 -32.92 13.18
N ARG A 22 -8.71 -34.13 13.19
CA ARG A 22 -8.31 -34.83 14.41
C ARG A 22 -7.00 -34.23 14.90
N ASP A 23 -6.80 -34.25 16.21
CA ASP A 23 -5.52 -33.88 16.84
C ASP A 23 -5.01 -32.49 16.42
N ALA A 24 -5.92 -31.52 16.38
CA ALA A 24 -5.61 -30.15 15.98
C ALA A 24 -4.72 -29.45 17.03
N ASP A 25 -3.54 -28.99 16.62
CA ASP A 25 -2.64 -28.24 17.50
C ASP A 25 -3.17 -26.81 17.75
N PRO A 26 -3.32 -26.36 19.02
CA PRO A 26 -3.75 -25.01 19.38
C PRO A 26 -2.94 -23.85 18.82
N GLU A 27 -1.66 -24.05 18.49
CA GLU A 27 -0.82 -23.02 17.85
C GLU A 27 -1.15 -22.83 16.36
N THR A 28 -1.88 -23.77 15.74
CA THR A 28 -2.27 -23.69 14.33
C THR A 28 -3.24 -22.53 14.10
N MET A 29 -2.79 -21.50 13.36
CA MET A 29 -3.65 -20.41 12.89
C MET A 29 -4.41 -20.80 11.62
N LEU A 30 -5.63 -20.30 11.46
CA LEU A 30 -6.49 -20.57 10.31
C LEU A 30 -5.81 -20.22 8.97
N LEU A 31 -4.99 -19.17 8.91
CA LEU A 31 -4.19 -18.82 7.73
C LEU A 31 -3.24 -19.96 7.29
N SER A 32 -2.49 -20.53 8.23
CA SER A 32 -1.58 -21.66 7.95
C SER A 32 -2.36 -22.88 7.48
N PHE A 33 -3.41 -23.25 8.22
CA PHE A 33 -4.28 -24.38 7.87
C PHE A 33 -4.88 -24.29 6.46
N LEU A 34 -5.31 -23.09 6.05
CA LEU A 34 -5.85 -22.84 4.71
C LEU A 34 -4.79 -22.99 3.59
N ARG A 35 -3.53 -22.59 3.85
CA ARG A 35 -2.44 -22.66 2.83
C ARG A 35 -1.78 -24.03 2.74
N GLU A 36 -1.58 -24.70 3.87
CA GLU A 36 -0.72 -25.89 4.00
C GLU A 36 -1.48 -27.21 3.71
N LYS A 37 -2.81 -27.22 3.83
CA LYS A 37 -3.65 -28.37 3.41
C LYS A 37 -3.96 -28.30 1.91
N PRO A 38 -4.26 -29.44 1.24
CA PRO A 38 -4.54 -29.50 -0.21
C PRO A 38 -5.92 -28.92 -0.61
N LEU A 39 -6.31 -27.80 -0.02
CA LEU A 39 -7.43 -26.95 -0.43
C LEU A 39 -7.00 -25.87 -1.45
N THR A 40 -5.68 -25.66 -1.60
CA THR A 40 -5.04 -24.82 -2.64
C THR A 40 -5.64 -23.41 -2.76
N PHE A 41 -5.51 -22.63 -1.69
CA PHE A 41 -5.89 -21.22 -1.66
C PHE A 41 -4.68 -20.33 -2.02
N HIS A 42 -4.79 -19.58 -3.11
CA HIS A 42 -3.68 -18.89 -3.75
C HIS A 42 -3.78 -17.36 -3.57
N GLY A 43 -2.66 -16.65 -3.72
CA GLY A 43 -2.60 -15.19 -3.64
C GLY A 43 -2.56 -14.62 -2.23
N MET A 44 -2.11 -15.37 -1.21
CA MET A 44 -2.44 -15.08 0.20
C MET A 44 -1.24 -14.72 1.10
N ASP A 45 -1.43 -13.60 1.80
CA ASP A 45 -0.42 -12.88 2.58
C ASP A 45 -0.13 -13.46 3.98
N SER A 46 1.16 -13.61 4.31
CA SER A 46 1.65 -13.92 5.66
C SER A 46 1.53 -12.73 6.65
N THR A 47 1.36 -11.51 6.14
CA THR A 47 1.47 -10.22 6.85
C THR A 47 0.12 -9.56 7.19
N ARG A 48 -0.81 -10.38 7.69
CA ARG A 48 -2.15 -10.00 8.22
C ARG A 48 -3.22 -9.64 7.20
N SER A 49 -3.01 -9.79 5.89
CA SER A 49 -4.01 -9.34 4.89
C SER A 49 -5.14 -10.33 4.57
N LEU A 50 -5.04 -11.63 4.88
CA LEU A 50 -6.13 -12.59 4.64
C LEU A 50 -7.35 -12.30 5.54
N LYS A 51 -8.41 -11.80 4.93
CA LYS A 51 -9.76 -11.78 5.51
C LYS A 51 -10.54 -12.99 5.02
N VAL A 52 -11.27 -13.61 5.92
CA VAL A 52 -12.32 -14.59 5.59
C VAL A 52 -13.64 -14.09 6.14
N CYS A 53 -14.74 -14.47 5.49
CA CYS A 53 -16.08 -14.30 6.04
C CYS A 53 -16.39 -15.52 6.91
N CYS A 54 -16.64 -15.30 8.20
CA CYS A 54 -17.14 -16.33 9.10
C CYS A 54 -18.66 -16.23 9.18
N GLY A 55 -19.35 -17.33 8.90
CA GLY A 55 -20.75 -17.56 9.26
C GLY A 55 -20.83 -18.36 10.56
N ILE A 56 -21.54 -17.83 11.55
CA ILE A 56 -21.89 -18.54 12.80
C ILE A 56 -23.37 -18.25 13.11
N GLN A 57 -24.09 -19.29 13.54
CA GLN A 57 -25.47 -19.21 14.01
C GLN A 57 -25.48 -19.15 15.53
N HIS A 58 -26.30 -18.27 16.11
CA HIS A 58 -26.36 -18.11 17.58
C HIS A 58 -27.23 -19.20 18.20
N GLN A 59 -26.72 -19.86 19.25
CA GLN A 59 -27.46 -20.93 19.95
C GLN A 59 -28.76 -20.44 20.61
N ASP A 60 -28.84 -19.14 20.94
CA ASP A 60 -29.96 -18.53 21.67
C ASP A 60 -31.04 -17.96 20.75
N ILE A 61 -30.72 -17.79 19.46
CA ILE A 61 -31.68 -17.39 18.42
C ILE A 61 -31.38 -18.22 17.17
N PRO A 62 -31.92 -19.45 17.04
CA PRO A 62 -31.60 -20.35 15.93
C PRO A 62 -31.90 -19.79 14.54
N SER A 63 -32.78 -18.80 14.41
CA SER A 63 -33.07 -18.12 13.14
C SER A 63 -32.06 -17.02 12.76
N LEU A 64 -31.10 -16.66 13.64
CA LEU A 64 -30.15 -15.57 13.42
C LEU A 64 -28.76 -16.07 13.02
N LEU A 65 -28.49 -16.04 11.71
CA LEU A 65 -27.17 -16.24 11.12
C LEU A 65 -26.38 -14.92 11.11
N SER A 66 -25.18 -14.93 11.70
CA SER A 66 -24.25 -13.79 11.68
C SER A 66 -23.11 -14.00 10.69
N HIS A 67 -22.90 -13.04 9.79
CA HIS A 67 -21.75 -12.97 8.89
C HIS A 67 -20.79 -11.86 9.34
N PHE A 68 -19.51 -12.18 9.53
CA PHE A 68 -18.52 -11.18 9.95
C PHE A 68 -17.13 -11.45 9.38
N THR A 69 -16.35 -10.39 9.17
CA THR A 69 -14.97 -10.51 8.70
C THR A 69 -14.02 -10.78 9.85
N VAL A 70 -13.04 -11.66 9.65
CA VAL A 70 -11.94 -11.91 10.59
C VAL A 70 -10.60 -11.95 9.88
N ASN A 71 -9.51 -11.64 10.60
CA ASN A 71 -8.14 -11.81 10.10
C ASN A 71 -7.67 -13.23 10.39
N ALA A 72 -7.56 -14.10 9.36
CA ALA A 72 -7.24 -15.52 9.54
C ALA A 72 -5.85 -15.78 10.16
N CYS A 73 -4.94 -14.81 10.12
CA CYS A 73 -3.63 -14.84 10.76
C CYS A 73 -3.63 -14.76 12.30
N LEU A 74 -4.78 -14.44 12.92
CA LEU A 74 -4.95 -14.34 14.38
C LEU A 74 -6.05 -15.26 14.90
N MET A 75 -6.81 -15.92 14.03
CA MET A 75 -7.87 -16.87 14.40
C MET A 75 -7.26 -18.26 14.60
N PRO A 76 -7.26 -18.84 15.82
CA PRO A 76 -6.78 -20.20 16.04
C PRO A 76 -7.73 -21.22 15.40
N LEU A 77 -7.19 -22.30 14.83
CA LEU A 77 -7.98 -23.35 14.19
C LEU A 77 -8.99 -23.98 15.17
N CYS A 78 -8.56 -24.22 16.41
CA CYS A 78 -9.41 -24.75 17.50
C CYS A 78 -10.66 -23.90 17.78
N GLN A 79 -10.61 -22.58 17.50
CA GLN A 79 -11.73 -21.66 17.68
C GLN A 79 -12.75 -21.71 16.54
N THR A 80 -12.46 -22.43 15.44
CA THR A 80 -13.34 -22.52 14.26
C THR A 80 -14.30 -23.72 14.26
N HIS A 81 -14.31 -24.53 15.33
CA HIS A 81 -15.27 -25.63 15.48
C HIS A 81 -16.70 -25.08 15.42
N GLY A 82 -17.53 -25.65 14.53
CA GLY A 82 -18.92 -25.24 14.31
C GLY A 82 -19.11 -24.05 13.36
N ALA A 83 -18.04 -23.47 12.80
CA ALA A 83 -18.11 -22.31 11.92
C ALA A 83 -18.11 -22.67 10.42
N ALA A 84 -18.69 -21.79 9.60
CA ALA A 84 -18.49 -21.78 8.15
C ALA A 84 -17.50 -20.67 7.77
N VAL A 85 -16.42 -21.02 7.07
CA VAL A 85 -15.39 -20.12 6.57
C VAL A 85 -15.52 -19.97 5.05
N THR A 86 -15.68 -18.74 4.58
CA THR A 86 -15.66 -18.42 3.14
C THR A 86 -14.43 -17.59 2.80
N THR A 87 -13.71 -18.04 1.77
CA THR A 87 -12.50 -17.41 1.17
C THR A 87 -12.83 -16.78 -0.19
N VAL A 88 -11.86 -16.16 -0.85
CA VAL A 88 -12.07 -15.46 -2.13
C VAL A 88 -12.47 -16.41 -3.27
N GLU A 89 -11.94 -17.63 -3.27
CA GLU A 89 -12.26 -18.69 -4.22
C GLU A 89 -13.67 -19.27 -4.01
N GLY A 90 -14.22 -19.10 -2.81
CA GLY A 90 -15.54 -19.59 -2.43
C GLY A 90 -16.69 -18.77 -3.01
N ILE A 91 -16.49 -17.47 -3.24
CA ILE A 91 -17.54 -16.58 -3.76
C ILE A 91 -17.61 -16.55 -5.30
N GLY A 92 -16.52 -16.94 -5.98
CA GLY A 92 -16.41 -16.93 -7.44
C GLY A 92 -14.96 -17.11 -7.91
N ASN A 93 -14.78 -17.55 -9.16
CA ASN A 93 -13.47 -17.75 -9.79
C ASN A 93 -13.60 -17.71 -11.33
N SER A 94 -12.48 -17.66 -12.05
CA SER A 94 -12.50 -17.54 -13.53
C SER A 94 -13.00 -18.79 -14.28
N LYS A 95 -13.08 -19.95 -13.61
CA LYS A 95 -13.52 -21.22 -14.22
C LYS A 95 -15.03 -21.44 -14.11
N SER A 96 -15.72 -20.75 -13.19
CA SER A 96 -17.18 -20.83 -13.02
C SER A 96 -17.86 -19.51 -13.36
N LYS A 97 -17.86 -18.56 -12.42
CA LYS A 97 -18.48 -17.24 -12.53
C LYS A 97 -17.77 -16.32 -11.52
N LEU A 98 -17.50 -15.08 -11.94
CA LEU A 98 -17.02 -14.04 -11.04
C LEU A 98 -18.17 -13.53 -10.16
N HIS A 99 -17.91 -13.33 -8.87
CA HIS A 99 -18.81 -12.55 -8.03
C HIS A 99 -18.78 -11.08 -8.48
N PRO A 100 -19.89 -10.31 -8.45
CA PRO A 100 -19.88 -8.90 -8.83
C PRO A 100 -18.83 -8.06 -8.08
N VAL A 101 -18.50 -8.39 -6.83
CA VAL A 101 -17.40 -7.74 -6.09
C VAL A 101 -16.04 -7.97 -6.77
N GLN A 102 -15.77 -9.18 -7.25
CA GLN A 102 -14.53 -9.55 -7.95
C GLN A 102 -14.45 -8.87 -9.32
N GLU A 103 -15.54 -8.90 -10.08
CA GLU A 103 -15.62 -8.25 -11.38
C GLU A 103 -15.37 -6.74 -11.26
N ARG A 104 -16.09 -6.07 -10.36
CA ARG A 104 -16.06 -4.59 -10.29
C ARG A 104 -14.72 -4.07 -9.80
N ILE A 105 -14.06 -4.69 -8.81
CA ILE A 105 -12.69 -4.28 -8.43
C ILE A 105 -11.67 -4.55 -9.55
N ALA A 106 -11.89 -5.58 -10.37
CA ALA A 106 -11.01 -5.94 -11.49
C ALA A 106 -11.17 -4.98 -12.69
N LYS A 107 -12.40 -4.75 -13.15
CA LYS A 107 -12.73 -3.81 -14.25
C LYS A 107 -12.47 -2.35 -13.85
N ALA A 108 -12.63 -1.98 -12.57
CA ALA A 108 -12.47 -0.59 -12.12
C ALA A 108 -11.03 -0.13 -11.81
N ASN A 109 -9.99 -0.83 -12.29
CA ASN A 109 -8.58 -0.56 -11.93
C ASN A 109 -8.24 -0.72 -10.42
N GLY A 110 -9.10 -1.37 -9.63
CA GLY A 110 -8.89 -1.57 -8.19
C GLY A 110 -7.76 -2.55 -7.83
N SER A 111 -7.04 -3.08 -8.82
CA SER A 111 -5.93 -4.01 -8.63
C SER A 111 -4.72 -3.70 -9.52
N GLN A 112 -3.54 -3.59 -8.90
CA GLN A 112 -2.23 -3.43 -9.55
C GLN A 112 -1.37 -4.67 -9.30
N CYS A 113 -0.56 -4.72 -8.23
CA CYS A 113 0.24 -5.92 -7.88
C CYS A 113 -0.57 -7.10 -7.35
N GLY A 114 -1.89 -6.95 -7.23
CA GLY A 114 -2.85 -8.00 -6.87
C GLY A 114 -2.87 -8.51 -5.42
N PHE A 115 -1.74 -8.53 -4.72
CA PHE A 115 -1.59 -9.24 -3.44
C PHE A 115 -2.56 -8.78 -2.32
N CYS A 116 -3.01 -7.53 -2.33
CA CYS A 116 -4.00 -7.03 -1.35
C CYS A 116 -5.46 -7.25 -1.79
N THR A 117 -5.72 -7.58 -3.06
CA THR A 117 -7.05 -7.60 -3.67
C THR A 117 -7.98 -8.66 -3.07
N PRO A 118 -7.57 -9.90 -2.76
CA PRO A 118 -8.42 -10.86 -2.05
C PRO A 118 -8.99 -10.34 -0.73
N GLY A 119 -8.17 -9.62 0.06
CA GLY A 119 -8.63 -8.98 1.30
C GLY A 119 -9.63 -7.85 1.07
N MET A 120 -9.46 -7.05 0.01
CA MET A 120 -10.42 -6.02 -0.39
C MET A 120 -11.75 -6.61 -0.87
N VAL A 121 -11.71 -7.74 -1.57
CA VAL A 121 -12.89 -8.49 -2.02
C VAL A 121 -13.65 -9.05 -0.83
N MET A 122 -12.97 -9.74 0.10
CA MET A 122 -13.66 -10.35 1.25
C MET A 122 -14.23 -9.33 2.23
N SER A 123 -13.58 -8.16 2.43
CA SER A 123 -14.18 -7.03 3.17
C SER A 123 -15.50 -6.57 2.55
N MET A 124 -15.52 -6.32 1.24
CA MET A 124 -16.71 -5.81 0.54
C MET A 124 -17.80 -6.87 0.42
N TYR A 125 -17.43 -8.13 0.21
CA TYR A 125 -18.36 -9.25 0.16
C TYR A 125 -19.15 -9.41 1.48
N THR A 126 -18.47 -9.43 2.63
CA THR A 126 -19.16 -9.54 3.93
C THR A 126 -20.00 -8.30 4.23
N LEU A 127 -19.59 -7.11 3.79
CA LEU A 127 -20.45 -5.93 3.88
C LEU A 127 -21.76 -6.15 3.10
N LEU A 128 -21.70 -6.61 1.85
CA LEU A 128 -22.90 -6.88 1.05
C LEU A 128 -23.77 -8.01 1.61
N ARG A 129 -23.17 -9.05 2.22
CA ARG A 129 -23.91 -10.12 2.93
C ARG A 129 -24.73 -9.61 4.12
N ASN A 130 -24.30 -8.52 4.76
CA ASN A 130 -25.01 -7.88 5.88
C ASN A 130 -25.89 -6.70 5.44
N ARG A 131 -25.53 -6.04 4.33
CA ARG A 131 -26.17 -4.83 3.79
C ARG A 131 -26.01 -4.79 2.26
N PRO A 132 -26.95 -5.39 1.49
CA PRO A 132 -26.86 -5.44 0.02
C PRO A 132 -26.86 -4.07 -0.68
N GLN A 133 -27.37 -3.04 -0.01
CA GLN A 133 -27.32 -1.62 -0.42
C GLN A 133 -26.52 -0.80 0.61
N PRO A 134 -25.18 -0.76 0.52
CA PRO A 134 -24.32 0.03 1.40
C PRO A 134 -24.30 1.51 0.99
N SER A 135 -23.90 2.38 1.93
CA SER A 135 -23.47 3.74 1.63
C SER A 135 -21.95 3.81 1.43
N MET A 136 -21.44 4.94 0.95
CA MET A 136 -19.99 5.19 0.88
C MET A 136 -19.30 5.17 2.25
N GLU A 137 -20.01 5.49 3.35
CA GLU A 137 -19.44 5.38 4.69
C GLU A 137 -19.29 3.90 5.11
N ASP A 138 -20.30 3.06 4.85
CA ASP A 138 -20.21 1.62 5.14
C ASP A 138 -19.01 0.98 4.38
N ILE A 139 -18.87 1.30 3.08
CA ILE A 139 -17.77 0.83 2.23
C ILE A 139 -16.41 1.30 2.80
N THR A 140 -16.31 2.58 3.16
CA THR A 140 -15.06 3.15 3.71
C THR A 140 -14.71 2.50 5.05
N GLN A 141 -15.70 2.19 5.90
CA GLN A 141 -15.48 1.53 7.18
C GLN A 141 -15.04 0.06 7.04
N ALA A 142 -15.68 -0.72 6.17
CA ALA A 142 -15.34 -2.12 5.90
C ALA A 142 -13.92 -2.27 5.30
N LEU A 143 -13.46 -1.26 4.55
CA LEU A 143 -12.12 -1.20 3.97
C LEU A 143 -11.05 -0.58 4.90
N GLY A 144 -11.42 0.07 6.01
CA GLY A 144 -10.47 0.73 6.93
C GLY A 144 -9.45 -0.23 7.60
N GLY A 145 -9.73 -1.53 7.58
CA GLY A 145 -8.80 -2.58 7.98
C GLY A 145 -7.76 -2.99 6.93
N ASN A 146 -7.83 -2.44 5.72
CA ASN A 146 -7.13 -2.96 4.55
C ASN A 146 -6.08 -1.98 4.03
N LEU A 147 -4.90 -2.50 3.69
CA LEU A 147 -3.80 -1.71 3.15
C LEU A 147 -3.57 -2.02 1.67
N CYS A 148 -3.25 -0.99 0.88
CA CYS A 148 -2.74 -1.14 -0.48
C CYS A 148 -1.58 -0.17 -0.69
N ARG A 149 -0.43 -0.68 -1.14
CA ARG A 149 0.76 0.13 -1.44
C ARG A 149 0.76 0.72 -2.86
N CYS A 150 -0.15 0.26 -3.73
CA CYS A 150 -0.08 0.48 -5.19
C CYS A 150 -1.14 1.46 -5.74
N THR A 151 -2.43 1.20 -5.46
CA THR A 151 -3.54 1.84 -6.20
C THR A 151 -3.92 3.24 -5.72
N GLY A 152 -3.42 3.67 -4.55
CA GLY A 152 -3.89 4.90 -3.90
C GLY A 152 -5.36 4.84 -3.45
N TYR A 153 -5.95 3.64 -3.32
CA TYR A 153 -7.33 3.34 -2.93
C TYR A 153 -8.44 3.83 -3.88
N ARG A 154 -8.31 5.00 -4.50
CA ARG A 154 -9.33 5.65 -5.34
C ARG A 154 -10.06 4.71 -6.31
N PRO A 155 -9.41 3.92 -7.19
CA PRO A 155 -10.13 3.01 -8.11
C PRO A 155 -10.86 1.84 -7.44
N ILE A 156 -10.47 1.45 -6.21
CA ILE A 156 -11.23 0.46 -5.41
C ILE A 156 -12.55 1.08 -4.94
N LEU A 157 -12.50 2.33 -4.48
CA LEU A 157 -13.68 3.08 -4.05
C LEU A 157 -14.60 3.40 -5.22
N ASP A 158 -14.07 3.81 -6.38
CA ASP A 158 -14.87 4.01 -7.61
C ASP A 158 -15.65 2.76 -8.00
N GLY A 159 -14.96 1.60 -8.05
CA GLY A 159 -15.58 0.33 -8.42
C GLY A 159 -16.68 -0.10 -7.45
N TYR A 160 -16.46 0.04 -6.14
CA TYR A 160 -17.44 -0.35 -5.13
C TYR A 160 -18.55 0.69 -4.89
N ARG A 161 -18.34 1.97 -5.21
CA ARG A 161 -19.39 3.02 -5.18
C ARG A 161 -20.60 2.66 -6.04
N THR A 162 -20.43 1.81 -7.04
CA THR A 162 -21.52 1.30 -7.89
C THR A 162 -22.47 0.30 -7.21
N PHE A 163 -22.23 -0.09 -5.94
CA PHE A 163 -23.20 -0.82 -5.12
C PHE A 163 -24.11 0.10 -4.28
N CYS A 164 -23.83 1.41 -4.22
CA CYS A 164 -24.69 2.39 -3.57
C CYS A 164 -25.95 2.70 -4.40
N GLU A 165 -27.05 3.10 -3.76
CA GLU A 165 -28.23 3.59 -4.49
C GLU A 165 -27.94 4.90 -5.23
N ASN A 166 -28.30 4.96 -6.51
CA ASN A 166 -28.44 6.22 -7.26
C ASN A 166 -29.73 6.94 -6.84
N LYS A 167 -29.73 7.57 -5.66
CA LYS A 167 -30.71 8.65 -5.40
C LYS A 167 -30.39 9.80 -6.32
N GLY A 168 -31.33 10.14 -7.21
CA GLY A 168 -31.14 11.16 -8.24
C GLY A 168 -30.74 12.49 -7.60
N CYS A 169 -29.56 13.01 -7.95
CA CYS A 169 -28.95 14.18 -7.32
C CYS A 169 -29.55 15.50 -7.82
N CYS A 170 -30.88 15.60 -7.84
CA CYS A 170 -31.65 16.76 -8.24
C CYS A 170 -32.44 17.28 -7.03
N GLN A 171 -32.36 18.59 -6.78
CA GLN A 171 -32.88 19.32 -5.61
C GLN A 171 -32.01 19.27 -4.33
N MET A 172 -30.97 20.10 -4.28
CA MET A 172 -30.63 20.90 -3.08
C MET A 172 -29.67 22.06 -3.42
N ASN A 173 -30.14 22.98 -4.28
CA ASN A 173 -29.75 24.39 -4.16
C ASN A 173 -30.83 25.28 -4.78
N GLY A 174 -31.26 26.30 -4.04
CA GLY A 174 -32.33 27.21 -4.44
C GLY A 174 -31.84 28.29 -5.40
N SER A 175 -31.71 27.96 -6.68
CA SER A 175 -31.43 28.93 -7.74
C SER A 175 -32.09 28.46 -9.02
N ALA A 176 -32.89 29.31 -9.67
CA ALA A 176 -33.70 28.92 -10.81
C ALA A 176 -32.81 28.53 -12.00
N CYS A 177 -33.07 27.36 -12.60
CA CYS A 177 -32.36 26.89 -13.79
C CYS A 177 -32.84 27.64 -15.06
N GLY A 178 -32.49 28.92 -15.15
CA GLY A 178 -32.68 29.73 -16.35
C GLY A 178 -31.85 29.17 -17.51
N SER A 179 -32.50 28.90 -18.64
CA SER A 179 -31.87 28.30 -19.81
C SER A 179 -30.84 29.24 -20.46
N SER A 180 -29.56 28.86 -20.43
CA SER A 180 -28.51 29.49 -21.24
C SER A 180 -27.59 28.44 -21.86
N ASN A 181 -27.41 28.52 -23.19
CA ASN A 181 -26.61 27.56 -23.94
C ASN A 181 -25.12 27.77 -23.69
N THR A 182 -24.51 26.93 -22.85
CA THR A 182 -23.06 26.77 -22.79
C THR A 182 -22.65 25.59 -23.68
N LYS A 183 -21.55 25.77 -24.44
CA LYS A 183 -21.12 24.81 -25.48
C LYS A 183 -20.65 23.51 -24.83
N ALA A 184 -21.03 22.38 -25.42
CA ALA A 184 -20.54 21.07 -25.00
C ALA A 184 -19.01 21.03 -25.03
N SER A 185 -18.40 20.61 -23.91
CA SER A 185 -16.99 20.22 -23.89
C SER A 185 -16.86 18.78 -24.44
N PRO A 186 -15.74 18.42 -25.07
CA PRO A 186 -15.55 17.07 -25.59
C PRO A 186 -15.59 16.05 -24.45
N GLU A 187 -16.41 15.00 -24.61
CA GLU A 187 -16.62 13.97 -23.60
C GLU A 187 -15.30 13.25 -23.27
N LYS A 188 -15.02 13.07 -21.98
CA LYS A 188 -13.87 12.28 -21.51
C LYS A 188 -14.26 10.80 -21.48
N PRO A 189 -13.43 9.88 -22.02
CA PRO A 189 -13.72 8.44 -21.99
C PRO A 189 -13.69 7.86 -20.57
N GLU A 190 -14.45 6.79 -20.34
CA GLU A 190 -14.61 6.14 -19.03
C GLU A 190 -13.46 5.13 -18.69
N LEU A 191 -13.27 4.74 -17.42
CA LEU A 191 -12.35 3.64 -17.00
C LEU A 191 -12.99 2.30 -17.35
N PHE A 192 -14.28 2.23 -17.07
CA PHE A 192 -15.14 1.09 -17.14
C PHE A 192 -16.53 1.61 -17.48
N SER A 193 -17.26 0.91 -18.33
CA SER A 193 -18.71 1.03 -18.38
C SER A 193 -19.29 0.46 -17.09
N LYS A 194 -20.32 1.10 -16.53
CA LYS A 194 -21.08 0.57 -15.38
C LYS A 194 -22.14 -0.43 -15.84
N GLU A 195 -22.57 -0.28 -17.09
CA GLU A 195 -23.56 -1.08 -17.80
C GLU A 195 -23.03 -2.49 -18.10
N GLU A 196 -21.70 -2.62 -18.21
CA GLU A 196 -20.97 -3.89 -18.29
C GLU A 196 -20.90 -4.69 -16.97
N PHE A 197 -21.38 -4.17 -15.83
CA PHE A 197 -21.25 -4.85 -14.54
C PHE A 197 -22.43 -5.77 -14.22
N LEU A 198 -22.13 -6.97 -13.73
CA LEU A 198 -23.14 -7.89 -13.23
C LEU A 198 -23.93 -7.25 -12.06
N PRO A 199 -25.27 -7.40 -12.02
CA PRO A 199 -26.06 -7.00 -10.86
C PRO A 199 -25.73 -7.90 -9.67
N LEU A 200 -25.94 -7.37 -8.45
CA LEU A 200 -25.87 -8.17 -7.23
C LEU A 200 -27.17 -8.97 -7.09
N ASP A 201 -27.06 -10.29 -6.98
CA ASP A 201 -28.17 -11.19 -6.66
C ASP A 201 -27.85 -11.98 -5.38
N PRO A 202 -28.35 -11.51 -4.21
CA PRO A 202 -28.15 -12.20 -2.93
C PRO A 202 -28.79 -13.60 -2.83
N THR A 203 -29.56 -14.05 -3.83
CA THR A 203 -30.12 -15.42 -3.85
C THR A 203 -29.15 -16.46 -4.42
N GLN A 204 -28.13 -16.03 -5.16
CA GLN A 204 -27.06 -16.90 -5.71
C GLN A 204 -25.87 -17.07 -4.76
N ASP A 205 -25.99 -16.56 -3.55
CA ASP A 205 -24.94 -16.53 -2.54
C ASP A 205 -24.76 -17.90 -1.85
N LEU A 206 -23.58 -18.17 -1.28
CA LEU A 206 -23.34 -19.46 -0.59
C LEU A 206 -24.32 -19.63 0.57
N ILE A 207 -25.09 -20.73 0.54
CA ILE A 207 -25.97 -21.16 1.63
C ILE A 207 -25.16 -21.50 2.88
N PHE A 208 -25.75 -21.28 4.06
CA PHE A 208 -25.14 -21.75 5.30
C PHE A 208 -25.30 -23.28 5.43
N PRO A 209 -24.25 -24.04 5.80
CA PRO A 209 -24.31 -25.51 5.81
C PRO A 209 -25.37 -26.07 6.75
N PRO A 210 -26.38 -26.83 6.27
CA PRO A 210 -27.46 -27.37 7.12
C PRO A 210 -27.02 -28.44 8.14
N GLU A 211 -25.75 -28.87 8.13
CA GLU A 211 -25.18 -29.66 9.22
C GLU A 211 -24.81 -28.79 10.43
N LEU A 212 -24.25 -27.60 10.20
CA LEU A 212 -23.91 -26.66 11.29
C LEU A 212 -25.15 -26.15 12.02
N ILE A 213 -26.28 -26.01 11.29
CA ILE A 213 -27.59 -25.69 11.87
C ILE A 213 -27.98 -26.75 12.91
N ARG A 214 -27.97 -28.02 12.50
CA ARG A 214 -28.31 -29.15 13.39
C ARG A 214 -27.29 -29.35 14.51
N MET A 215 -26.01 -29.04 14.30
CA MET A 215 -25.00 -29.01 15.36
C MET A 215 -25.32 -27.94 16.43
N ALA A 216 -25.69 -26.72 16.01
CA ALA A 216 -26.08 -25.66 16.94
C ALA A 216 -27.37 -26.00 17.71
N GLU A 217 -28.38 -26.55 17.02
CA GLU A 217 -29.64 -27.01 17.61
C GLU A 217 -29.45 -28.17 18.60
N SER A 218 -28.50 -29.07 18.35
CA SER A 218 -28.24 -30.24 19.20
C SER A 218 -27.66 -29.90 20.59
N GLN A 219 -27.24 -28.65 20.81
CA GLN A 219 -26.62 -28.16 22.04
C GLN A 219 -25.56 -29.11 22.61
N ASP A 220 -24.44 -29.30 21.89
CA ASP A 220 -23.28 -30.01 22.44
C ASP A 220 -22.72 -29.28 23.67
N GLN A 221 -23.11 -29.75 24.86
CA GLN A 221 -22.67 -29.31 26.18
C GLN A 221 -21.31 -29.92 26.60
N THR A 222 -20.55 -30.54 25.70
CA THR A 222 -19.22 -31.05 26.05
C THR A 222 -18.16 -29.95 26.00
N THR A 223 -17.36 -29.84 27.08
CA THR A 223 -16.13 -29.05 27.08
C THR A 223 -15.12 -29.65 26.10
N GLN A 224 -14.78 -28.90 25.05
CA GLN A 224 -13.85 -29.35 24.02
C GLN A 224 -12.41 -29.11 24.48
N THR A 225 -11.53 -30.10 24.30
CA THR A 225 -10.11 -30.03 24.71
C THR A 225 -9.21 -30.47 23.57
N PHE A 226 -8.35 -29.58 23.07
CA PHE A 226 -7.38 -29.87 22.02
C PHE A 226 -5.96 -29.84 22.60
N ARG A 227 -5.11 -30.79 22.20
CA ARG A 227 -3.72 -30.90 22.67
C ARG A 227 -2.78 -30.85 21.47
N GLY A 228 -1.87 -29.88 21.50
CA GLY A 228 -0.72 -29.77 20.61
C GLY A 228 0.57 -30.17 21.30
N GLU A 229 1.72 -29.93 20.67
CA GLU A 229 3.03 -30.31 21.20
C GLU A 229 3.39 -29.59 22.51
N ARG A 230 3.01 -28.30 22.61
CA ARG A 230 3.43 -27.40 23.70
C ARG A 230 2.26 -26.75 24.45
N MET A 231 1.04 -26.91 23.96
CA MET A 231 -0.14 -26.17 24.41
C MET A 231 -1.39 -27.08 24.46
N THR A 232 -2.18 -26.91 25.51
CA THR A 232 -3.54 -27.45 25.61
C THR A 232 -4.56 -26.31 25.56
N TRP A 233 -5.57 -26.42 24.69
CA TRP A 233 -6.68 -25.48 24.57
C TRP A 233 -7.95 -26.11 25.12
N ILE A 234 -8.63 -25.40 26.02
CA ILE A 234 -9.86 -25.86 26.67
C ILE A 234 -10.99 -24.86 26.40
N SER A 235 -12.08 -25.31 25.79
CA SER A 235 -13.26 -24.49 25.48
C SER A 235 -14.47 -24.95 26.31
N PRO A 236 -14.62 -24.45 27.56
CA PRO A 236 -15.79 -24.73 28.40
C PRO A 236 -17.09 -24.21 27.81
N VAL A 237 -18.22 -24.83 28.18
CA VAL A 237 -19.56 -24.38 27.78
C VAL A 237 -20.29 -23.61 28.87
N THR A 238 -20.04 -23.93 30.15
CA THR A 238 -20.69 -23.26 31.28
C THR A 238 -19.76 -22.27 31.98
N LEU A 239 -20.37 -21.26 32.61
CA LEU A 239 -19.65 -20.34 33.52
C LEU A 239 -19.03 -21.07 34.71
N SER A 240 -19.65 -22.16 35.18
CA SER A 240 -19.12 -22.98 36.28
C SER A 240 -17.81 -23.69 35.90
N GLU A 241 -17.75 -24.33 34.73
CA GLU A 241 -16.50 -24.93 34.23
C GLU A 241 -15.42 -23.87 33.98
N LEU A 242 -15.79 -22.69 33.46
CA LEU A 242 -14.85 -21.59 33.27
C LEU A 242 -14.22 -21.12 34.60
N LEU A 243 -15.03 -20.96 35.65
CA LEU A 243 -14.53 -20.60 36.98
C LEU A 243 -13.66 -21.70 37.58
N GLN A 244 -14.03 -22.97 37.45
CA GLN A 244 -13.21 -24.09 37.93
C GLN A 244 -11.86 -24.15 37.20
N LEU A 245 -11.86 -24.07 35.87
CA LEU A 245 -10.62 -24.05 35.07
C LEU A 245 -9.73 -22.84 35.41
N LYS A 246 -10.32 -21.70 35.78
CA LYS A 246 -9.59 -20.49 36.17
C LYS A 246 -9.09 -20.53 37.62
N PHE A 247 -9.76 -21.29 38.50
CA PHE A 247 -9.29 -21.61 39.85
C PHE A 247 -8.15 -22.65 39.84
N ASP A 248 -8.29 -23.71 39.02
CA ASP A 248 -7.27 -24.75 38.83
C ASP A 248 -6.01 -24.19 38.15
N TRP A 249 -6.19 -23.29 37.17
CA TRP A 249 -5.12 -22.73 36.35
C TRP A 249 -5.16 -21.19 36.34
N PRO A 250 -4.86 -20.53 37.48
CA PRO A 250 -4.96 -19.07 37.62
C PRO A 250 -4.03 -18.30 36.66
N GLN A 251 -2.94 -18.91 36.20
CA GLN A 251 -2.03 -18.32 35.21
C GLN A 251 -2.42 -18.59 33.74
N ALA A 252 -3.47 -19.37 33.47
CA ALA A 252 -3.97 -19.55 32.12
C ALA A 252 -4.67 -18.26 31.63
N PRO A 253 -4.35 -17.77 30.41
CA PRO A 253 -5.04 -16.65 29.82
C PRO A 253 -6.41 -17.08 29.27
N ILE A 254 -7.39 -16.18 29.35
CA ILE A 254 -8.68 -16.35 28.70
C ILE A 254 -8.61 -15.74 27.30
N VAL A 255 -8.78 -16.56 26.27
CA VAL A 255 -8.71 -16.15 24.86
C VAL A 255 -10.11 -16.09 24.25
N MET A 256 -10.52 -14.86 23.89
CA MET A 256 -11.73 -14.57 23.12
C MET A 256 -11.38 -14.16 21.70
N GLY A 257 -10.92 -12.92 21.47
CA GLY A 257 -10.59 -12.43 20.13
C GLY A 257 -9.17 -12.75 19.63
N ASN A 258 -8.30 -13.28 20.50
CA ASN A 258 -6.87 -13.50 20.28
C ASN A 258 -6.02 -12.28 19.81
N THR A 259 -6.61 -11.10 19.66
CA THR A 259 -5.99 -9.85 19.15
C THR A 259 -4.95 -9.22 20.09
N ASN A 260 -4.74 -9.79 21.27
CA ASN A 260 -3.68 -9.42 22.22
C ASN A 260 -2.72 -10.62 22.43
N ILE A 261 -3.20 -11.70 23.06
CA ILE A 261 -2.40 -12.88 23.43
C ILE A 261 -1.67 -13.48 22.20
N GLY A 262 -2.32 -13.59 21.04
CA GLY A 262 -1.69 -14.08 19.81
C GLY A 262 -0.56 -13.20 19.27
N LEU A 263 -0.52 -11.91 19.64
CA LEU A 263 0.63 -11.04 19.33
C LEU A 263 1.79 -11.32 20.28
N ASP A 264 1.52 -11.56 21.55
CA ASP A 264 2.55 -11.86 22.56
C ASP A 264 3.18 -13.24 22.32
N ILE A 265 2.37 -14.24 21.94
CA ILE A 265 2.88 -15.54 21.47
C ILE A 265 3.77 -15.34 20.22
N LYS A 266 3.27 -14.67 19.17
CA LYS A 266 3.98 -14.58 17.89
C LYS A 266 5.22 -13.66 17.88
N PHE A 267 5.19 -12.57 18.64
CA PHE A 267 6.19 -11.50 18.56
C PHE A 267 6.98 -11.23 19.85
N LYS A 268 6.56 -11.79 21.01
CA LYS A 268 7.34 -11.77 22.25
C LYS A 268 7.85 -13.15 22.68
N GLY A 269 7.47 -14.22 21.95
CA GLY A 269 7.87 -15.59 22.26
C GLY A 269 7.22 -16.18 23.51
N VAL A 270 6.11 -15.61 23.99
CA VAL A 270 5.42 -16.08 25.19
C VAL A 270 4.74 -17.43 24.91
N VAL A 271 4.98 -18.42 25.77
CA VAL A 271 4.34 -19.74 25.70
C VAL A 271 3.39 -19.91 26.87
N HIS A 272 2.15 -20.29 26.58
CA HIS A 272 1.14 -20.65 27.59
C HIS A 272 0.81 -22.15 27.46
N PRO A 273 1.23 -23.01 28.40
CA PRO A 273 0.97 -24.45 28.31
C PRO A 273 -0.52 -24.82 28.33
N ILE A 274 -1.36 -23.96 28.90
CA ILE A 274 -2.82 -24.07 28.94
C ILE A 274 -3.42 -22.73 28.53
N ILE A 275 -4.40 -22.77 27.62
CA ILE A 275 -5.26 -21.64 27.24
C ILE A 275 -6.72 -22.04 27.47
N ILE A 276 -7.50 -21.12 28.06
CA ILE A 276 -8.94 -21.29 28.24
C ILE A 276 -9.66 -20.38 27.24
N SER A 277 -10.60 -20.89 26.47
CA SER A 277 -11.38 -20.11 25.50
C SER A 277 -12.86 -20.12 25.87
N ALA A 278 -13.29 -19.03 26.50
CA ALA A 278 -14.64 -18.86 27.03
C ALA A 278 -15.69 -18.48 25.97
N THR A 279 -15.40 -18.70 24.68
CA THR A 279 -16.24 -18.27 23.55
C THR A 279 -17.58 -18.99 23.44
N ARG A 280 -17.79 -20.08 24.20
CA ARG A 280 -19.06 -20.84 24.28
C ARG A 280 -19.86 -20.56 25.56
N VAL A 281 -19.32 -19.77 26.50
CA VAL A 281 -19.96 -19.43 27.78
C VAL A 281 -20.93 -18.27 27.58
N LYS A 282 -22.24 -18.55 27.62
CA LYS A 282 -23.31 -17.65 27.18
C LYS A 282 -23.41 -16.37 28.02
N GLU A 283 -23.21 -16.51 29.32
CA GLU A 283 -23.30 -15.44 30.33
C GLU A 283 -22.33 -14.28 30.04
N LEU A 284 -21.24 -14.54 29.29
CA LEU A 284 -20.29 -13.51 28.85
C LEU A 284 -20.79 -12.68 27.67
N PHE A 285 -21.91 -13.04 27.02
CA PHE A 285 -22.46 -12.34 25.85
C PHE A 285 -23.79 -11.63 26.14
N GLU A 286 -24.32 -11.74 27.35
CA GLU A 286 -25.58 -11.11 27.75
C GLU A 286 -25.50 -9.58 27.71
N VAL A 287 -26.64 -8.95 27.37
CA VAL A 287 -26.79 -7.49 27.39
C VAL A 287 -28.06 -7.15 28.16
N THR A 288 -27.92 -6.53 29.33
CA THR A 288 -29.04 -6.18 30.20
C THR A 288 -29.23 -4.68 30.24
N HIS A 289 -30.33 -4.19 29.66
CA HIS A 289 -30.74 -2.80 29.79
C HIS A 289 -31.45 -2.58 31.12
N LYS A 290 -31.09 -1.50 31.82
CA LYS A 290 -31.72 -1.03 33.06
C LYS A 290 -32.02 0.47 32.97
N PRO A 291 -32.88 1.05 33.84
CA PRO A 291 -33.11 2.50 33.87
C PRO A 291 -31.83 3.32 34.09
N GLU A 292 -30.88 2.81 34.87
CA GLU A 292 -29.63 3.49 35.21
C GLU A 292 -28.50 3.35 34.16
N GLY A 293 -28.63 2.45 33.18
CA GLY A 293 -27.55 2.15 32.23
C GLY A 293 -27.68 0.78 31.56
N VAL A 294 -26.60 0.32 30.93
CA VAL A 294 -26.54 -0.99 30.25
C VAL A 294 -25.39 -1.83 30.80
N HIS A 295 -25.69 -3.08 31.18
CA HIS A 295 -24.68 -4.13 31.36
C HIS A 295 -24.39 -4.75 30.00
N ILE A 296 -23.12 -4.81 29.60
CA ILE A 296 -22.66 -5.48 28.38
C ILE A 296 -21.67 -6.58 28.77
N GLY A 297 -21.92 -7.82 28.37
CA GLY A 297 -21.09 -8.98 28.64
C GLY A 297 -19.63 -8.82 28.15
N ALA A 298 -18.70 -9.39 28.91
CA ALA A 298 -17.26 -9.28 28.66
C ALA A 298 -16.80 -9.90 27.33
N GLY A 299 -17.54 -10.89 26.83
CA GLY A 299 -17.37 -11.58 25.56
C GLY A 299 -17.96 -10.84 24.36
N CYS A 300 -18.82 -9.84 24.55
CA CYS A 300 -19.36 -9.05 23.44
C CYS A 300 -18.22 -8.41 22.62
N SER A 301 -18.24 -8.64 21.29
CA SER A 301 -17.27 -8.03 20.37
C SER A 301 -17.40 -6.50 20.35
N LEU A 302 -16.33 -5.76 20.04
CA LEU A 302 -16.40 -4.29 19.92
C LEU A 302 -17.40 -3.84 18.83
N SER A 303 -17.64 -4.66 17.80
CA SER A 303 -18.72 -4.45 16.83
C SER A 303 -20.10 -4.63 17.47
N THR A 304 -20.28 -5.64 18.35
CA THR A 304 -21.50 -5.84 19.14
C THR A 304 -21.74 -4.66 20.09
N VAL A 305 -20.71 -4.23 20.84
CA VAL A 305 -20.74 -3.06 21.73
C VAL A 305 -21.19 -1.82 20.96
N ARG A 306 -20.58 -1.55 19.79
CA ARG A 306 -20.97 -0.43 18.92
C ARG A 306 -22.46 -0.52 18.55
N ASN A 307 -22.94 -1.69 18.16
CA ASN A 307 -24.33 -1.86 17.73
C ASN A 307 -25.34 -1.71 18.90
N VAL A 308 -24.97 -2.12 20.11
CA VAL A 308 -25.77 -1.90 21.34
C VAL A 308 -25.80 -0.41 21.69
N LEU A 309 -24.64 0.25 21.76
CA LEU A 309 -24.54 1.67 22.08
C LEU A 309 -25.26 2.54 21.03
N GLN A 310 -25.15 2.21 19.74
CA GLN A 310 -25.84 2.92 18.66
C GLN A 310 -27.37 2.81 18.80
N LYS A 311 -27.89 1.65 19.19
CA LYS A 311 -29.33 1.49 19.51
C LYS A 311 -29.73 2.38 20.68
N CYS A 312 -28.95 2.39 21.76
CA CYS A 312 -29.20 3.26 22.92
C CYS A 312 -29.17 4.75 22.57
N VAL A 313 -28.24 5.21 21.71
CA VAL A 313 -28.20 6.60 21.23
C VAL A 313 -29.42 6.94 20.36
N CYS A 314 -29.94 5.99 19.59
CA CYS A 314 -31.15 6.19 18.78
C CYS A 314 -32.47 6.06 19.58
N SER A 315 -32.47 5.48 20.79
CA SER A 315 -33.67 5.22 21.58
C SER A 315 -33.82 6.07 22.84
N LEU A 316 -32.79 6.80 23.26
CA LEU A 316 -32.76 7.61 24.48
C LEU A 316 -32.45 9.08 24.15
N PRO A 317 -32.88 10.05 25.00
CA PRO A 317 -32.53 11.46 24.84
C PRO A 317 -31.03 11.74 24.75
N ALA A 318 -30.65 12.81 24.05
CA ALA A 318 -29.26 13.25 23.90
C ALA A 318 -28.56 13.52 25.26
N GLU A 319 -29.31 13.97 26.27
CA GLU A 319 -28.80 14.20 27.64
C GLU A 319 -28.48 12.90 28.40
N HIS A 320 -29.00 11.75 27.97
CA HIS A 320 -28.77 10.43 28.59
C HIS A 320 -27.72 9.57 27.87
N THR A 321 -27.16 10.06 26.76
CA THR A 321 -26.39 9.24 25.81
C THR A 321 -24.96 9.78 25.55
N GLN A 322 -24.47 10.69 26.39
CA GLN A 322 -23.17 11.35 26.21
C GLN A 322 -22.01 10.34 26.29
N THR A 323 -21.98 9.48 27.33
CA THR A 323 -20.97 8.41 27.48
C THR A 323 -20.99 7.46 26.29
N TYR A 324 -22.18 7.06 25.83
CA TYR A 324 -22.33 6.15 24.69
C TYR A 324 -21.82 6.80 23.39
N THR A 325 -22.11 8.08 23.17
CA THR A 325 -21.64 8.84 22.00
C THR A 325 -20.12 8.99 22.00
N ALA A 326 -19.51 9.30 23.15
CA ALA A 326 -18.06 9.38 23.31
C ALA A 326 -17.35 8.04 23.06
N LEU A 327 -17.97 6.92 23.44
CA LEU A 327 -17.48 5.57 23.13
C LEU A 327 -17.64 5.22 21.65
N LEU A 328 -18.74 5.61 20.99
CA LEU A 328 -18.99 5.33 19.57
C LEU A 328 -17.96 5.99 18.65
N GLU A 329 -17.59 7.25 18.89
CA GLU A 329 -16.54 7.93 18.09
C GLU A 329 -15.17 7.26 18.25
N GLN A 330 -14.82 6.77 19.45
CA GLN A 330 -13.60 5.97 19.63
C GLN A 330 -13.68 4.60 18.93
N LEU A 331 -14.80 3.90 19.06
CA LEU A 331 -15.07 2.62 18.38
C LEU A 331 -15.02 2.72 16.85
N ARG A 332 -15.26 3.90 16.27
CA ARG A 332 -15.09 4.17 14.83
C ARG A 332 -13.64 3.96 14.36
N HIS A 333 -12.66 4.35 15.19
CA HIS A 333 -11.25 4.42 14.83
C HIS A 333 -10.39 3.25 15.34
N ILE A 334 -10.88 2.50 16.34
CA ILE A 334 -10.21 1.32 16.89
C ILE A 334 -10.14 0.21 15.84
N GLY A 335 -8.94 -0.06 15.34
CA GLY A 335 -8.62 -1.13 14.41
C GLY A 335 -9.36 -1.07 13.05
N GLY A 336 -9.26 -2.16 12.31
CA GLY A 336 -10.19 -2.47 11.22
C GLY A 336 -11.46 -3.15 11.76
N GLU A 337 -12.49 -3.27 10.93
CA GLU A 337 -13.71 -4.00 11.30
C GLU A 337 -13.43 -5.46 11.69
N GLN A 338 -12.47 -6.09 10.99
CA GLN A 338 -11.99 -7.45 11.25
C GLN A 338 -11.43 -7.64 12.66
N ILE A 339 -10.92 -6.56 13.27
CA ILE A 339 -10.44 -6.54 14.65
C ILE A 339 -11.62 -6.33 15.60
N ARG A 340 -12.54 -5.40 15.30
CA ARG A 340 -13.71 -5.12 16.14
C ARG A 340 -14.71 -6.29 16.19
N ASN A 341 -14.78 -7.10 15.16
CA ASN A 341 -15.63 -8.29 15.08
C ASN A 341 -15.19 -9.43 16.02
N VAL A 342 -13.93 -9.45 16.48
CA VAL A 342 -13.38 -10.52 17.35
C VAL A 342 -12.83 -10.00 18.68
N ALA A 343 -12.24 -8.80 18.72
CA ALA A 343 -11.81 -8.18 19.97
C ALA A 343 -13.04 -7.90 20.86
N THR A 344 -12.97 -8.23 22.14
CA THR A 344 -14.09 -8.14 23.08
C THR A 344 -13.91 -7.01 24.08
N LEU A 345 -15.03 -6.56 24.68
CA LEU A 345 -15.03 -5.48 25.68
C LEU A 345 -14.17 -5.84 26.91
N GLY A 346 -14.39 -7.02 27.48
CA GLY A 346 -13.62 -7.52 28.63
C GLY A 346 -12.14 -7.70 28.30
N GLY A 347 -11.83 -8.20 27.09
CA GLY A 347 -10.45 -8.33 26.62
C GLY A 347 -9.74 -6.99 26.47
N ASN A 348 -10.44 -5.92 26.06
CA ASN A 348 -9.85 -4.59 25.99
C ASN A 348 -9.54 -4.02 27.38
N ILE A 349 -10.47 -4.13 28.32
CA ILE A 349 -10.29 -3.62 29.70
C ILE A 349 -9.20 -4.42 30.43
N ALA A 350 -9.31 -5.76 30.44
CA ALA A 350 -8.38 -6.64 31.12
C ALA A 350 -6.95 -6.58 30.54
N SER A 351 -6.77 -6.19 29.27
CA SER A 351 -5.44 -5.97 28.70
C SER A 351 -4.69 -4.78 29.30
N ALA A 352 -5.40 -3.82 29.93
CA ALA A 352 -4.84 -2.61 30.54
C ALA A 352 -3.75 -1.89 29.70
N PHE A 353 -3.89 -1.90 28.36
CA PHE A 353 -2.92 -1.24 27.49
C PHE A 353 -2.90 0.27 27.76
N PRO A 354 -1.72 0.90 27.98
CA PRO A 354 -1.64 2.29 28.41
C PRO A 354 -2.22 3.29 27.41
N ASN A 355 -2.28 2.90 26.13
CA ASN A 355 -2.83 3.66 25.00
C ASN A 355 -4.19 3.12 24.54
N SER A 356 -4.97 2.49 25.43
CA SER A 356 -6.36 2.13 25.15
C SER A 356 -7.18 3.38 24.79
N ASP A 357 -8.03 3.24 23.78
CA ASP A 357 -8.97 4.26 23.33
C ASP A 357 -10.32 4.20 24.07
N LEU A 358 -10.62 3.10 24.79
CA LEU A 358 -11.86 2.93 25.54
C LEU A 358 -11.71 3.19 27.03
N ASN A 359 -10.65 2.68 27.67
CA ASN A 359 -10.46 2.75 29.12
C ASN A 359 -10.56 4.19 29.69
N PRO A 360 -9.97 5.24 29.04
CA PRO A 360 -10.13 6.62 29.53
C PRO A 360 -11.58 7.11 29.50
N VAL A 361 -12.37 6.69 28.50
CA VAL A 361 -13.78 7.11 28.33
C VAL A 361 -14.70 6.37 29.29
N LEU A 362 -14.48 5.06 29.46
CA LEU A 362 -15.18 4.24 30.46
C LEU A 362 -14.95 4.77 31.87
N ALA A 363 -13.72 5.18 32.19
CA ALA A 363 -13.34 5.74 33.49
C ALA A 363 -13.94 7.13 33.72
N ALA A 364 -13.82 8.04 32.75
CA ALA A 364 -14.42 9.36 32.84
C ALA A 364 -15.96 9.29 32.98
N GLY A 365 -16.59 8.35 32.27
CA GLY A 365 -18.02 8.05 32.32
C GLY A 365 -18.49 7.22 33.52
N ARG A 366 -17.63 6.93 34.51
CA ARG A 366 -17.95 6.13 35.72
C ARG A 366 -18.58 4.76 35.41
N SER A 367 -17.99 4.03 34.48
CA SER A 367 -18.34 2.63 34.25
C SER A 367 -17.85 1.75 35.41
N SER A 368 -18.50 0.63 35.65
CA SER A 368 -18.09 -0.40 36.62
C SER A 368 -17.95 -1.76 35.96
N VAL A 369 -17.16 -2.64 36.58
CA VAL A 369 -16.81 -3.96 36.07
C VAL A 369 -17.31 -5.00 37.06
N LEU A 370 -18.15 -5.93 36.59
CA LEU A 370 -18.62 -7.06 37.38
C LEU A 370 -17.59 -8.20 37.28
N LEU A 371 -16.91 -8.47 38.39
CA LEU A 371 -15.93 -9.54 38.54
C LEU A 371 -16.57 -10.77 39.19
N LEU A 372 -16.12 -11.94 38.76
CA LEU A 372 -16.56 -13.23 39.27
C LEU A 372 -15.37 -14.14 39.54
N SER A 373 -15.47 -14.93 40.60
CA SER A 373 -14.52 -15.96 41.04
C SER A 373 -15.30 -17.13 41.62
N HIS A 374 -14.61 -18.24 41.93
CA HIS A 374 -15.20 -19.35 42.70
C HIS A 374 -15.79 -18.88 44.05
N ASP A 375 -15.14 -17.91 44.70
CA ASP A 375 -15.57 -17.35 46.00
C ASP A 375 -16.79 -16.41 45.91
N GLY A 376 -17.27 -16.11 44.70
CA GLY A 376 -18.42 -15.25 44.45
C GLY A 376 -18.12 -14.05 43.55
N ARG A 377 -19.06 -13.08 43.58
CA ARG A 377 -19.10 -11.91 42.69
C ARG A 377 -18.81 -10.60 43.44
N ARG A 378 -18.12 -9.66 42.77
CA ARG A 378 -17.96 -8.27 43.25
C ARG A 378 -18.00 -7.30 42.08
N GLU A 379 -18.62 -6.14 42.26
CA GLU A 379 -18.61 -5.05 41.28
C GLU A 379 -17.61 -3.99 41.73
N VAL A 380 -16.78 -3.51 40.80
CA VAL A 380 -15.66 -2.59 41.09
C VAL A 380 -15.69 -1.42 40.09
N PRO A 381 -15.52 -0.15 40.50
CA PRO A 381 -15.42 0.97 39.57
C PRO A 381 -14.21 0.80 38.63
N LEU A 382 -14.34 1.29 37.40
CA LEU A 382 -13.25 1.39 36.44
C LEU A 382 -12.60 2.77 36.62
N ASP A 383 -11.68 2.90 37.58
CA ASP A 383 -11.00 4.15 37.93
C ASP A 383 -9.47 4.00 37.99
N LYS A 384 -8.75 4.89 38.69
CA LYS A 384 -7.29 4.80 38.86
C LYS A 384 -6.83 3.53 39.60
N GLU A 385 -7.59 3.06 40.58
CA GLU A 385 -7.24 1.88 41.39
C GLU A 385 -7.45 0.59 40.57
N PHE A 386 -8.27 0.65 39.52
CA PHE A 386 -8.44 -0.45 38.58
C PHE A 386 -7.17 -0.74 37.77
N PHE A 387 -6.35 0.28 37.44
CA PHE A 387 -5.22 0.18 36.50
C PHE A 387 -3.84 0.23 37.18
N VAL A 388 -3.56 -0.78 38.01
CA VAL A 388 -2.36 -0.84 38.89
C VAL A 388 -0.99 -0.87 38.18
N GLY A 389 -0.92 -0.99 36.85
CA GLY A 389 0.36 -0.98 36.14
C GLY A 389 0.30 -1.30 34.65
N PHE A 390 1.46 -1.35 33.99
CA PHE A 390 1.57 -1.67 32.56
C PHE A 390 1.03 -3.06 32.26
N GLY A 391 -0.11 -3.12 31.54
CA GLY A 391 -0.79 -4.37 31.24
C GLY A 391 -1.32 -5.10 32.47
N LYS A 392 -1.59 -4.39 33.58
CA LYS A 392 -2.08 -4.95 34.84
C LYS A 392 -3.33 -4.24 35.35
N THR A 393 -4.21 -5.01 35.98
CA THR A 393 -5.45 -4.57 36.61
C THR A 393 -5.51 -5.03 38.07
N LEU A 394 -6.53 -4.62 38.83
CA LEU A 394 -6.75 -5.11 40.20
C LEU A 394 -7.23 -6.58 40.31
N LEU A 395 -7.44 -7.27 39.18
CA LEU A 395 -8.07 -8.59 39.16
C LEU A 395 -7.16 -9.62 39.85
N ARG A 396 -7.76 -10.44 40.71
CA ARG A 396 -7.05 -11.62 41.26
C ARG A 396 -6.82 -12.64 40.14
N PRO A 397 -5.75 -13.46 40.18
CA PRO A 397 -5.46 -14.45 39.12
C PRO A 397 -6.60 -15.44 38.80
N GLU A 398 -7.45 -15.73 39.77
CA GLU A 398 -8.63 -16.59 39.70
C GLU A 398 -9.93 -15.85 39.29
N GLU A 399 -9.90 -14.52 39.13
CA GLU A 399 -11.06 -13.72 38.73
C GLU A 399 -11.21 -13.60 37.21
N ILE A 400 -12.46 -13.49 36.78
CA ILE A 400 -12.85 -13.16 35.40
C ILE A 400 -13.69 -11.87 35.38
N VAL A 401 -13.66 -11.17 34.26
CA VAL A 401 -14.67 -10.13 33.96
C VAL A 401 -15.92 -10.84 33.40
N LEU A 402 -17.07 -10.66 34.04
CA LEU A 402 -18.36 -11.17 33.57
C LEU A 402 -19.03 -10.16 32.63
N SER A 403 -19.18 -8.92 33.08
CA SER A 403 -19.80 -7.83 32.32
C SER A 403 -19.26 -6.46 32.74
N VAL A 404 -19.59 -5.43 31.95
CA VAL A 404 -19.28 -4.03 32.22
C VAL A 404 -20.59 -3.25 32.25
N PHE A 405 -20.81 -2.51 33.33
CA PHE A 405 -21.91 -1.56 33.43
C PHE A 405 -21.48 -0.19 32.92
N ILE A 406 -22.23 0.36 31.97
CA ILE A 406 -22.02 1.70 31.43
C ILE A 406 -23.29 2.52 31.76
N PRO A 407 -23.20 3.56 32.61
CA PRO A 407 -24.38 4.33 33.02
C PRO A 407 -24.89 5.26 31.92
N VAL A 408 -26.19 5.60 31.98
CA VAL A 408 -26.71 6.77 31.24
C VAL A 408 -26.12 8.06 31.82
N SER A 409 -25.87 9.05 30.97
CA SER A 409 -25.47 10.37 31.45
C SER A 409 -26.63 11.12 32.09
N ARG A 410 -26.32 12.10 32.94
CA ARG A 410 -27.29 12.91 33.69
C ARG A 410 -27.61 14.21 32.95
N LYS A 411 -28.75 14.81 33.28
CA LYS A 411 -29.09 16.17 32.81
C LYS A 411 -28.00 17.16 33.25
N GLY A 412 -27.49 17.94 32.30
CA GLY A 412 -26.37 18.87 32.51
C GLY A 412 -24.99 18.21 32.65
N GLU A 413 -24.85 16.93 32.31
CA GLU A 413 -23.58 16.21 32.24
C GLU A 413 -23.10 16.11 30.79
N VAL A 414 -21.83 16.42 30.54
CA VAL A 414 -21.22 16.39 29.21
C VAL A 414 -20.03 15.43 29.25
N VAL A 415 -19.97 14.49 28.30
CA VAL A 415 -18.88 13.52 28.16
C VAL A 415 -18.30 13.63 26.76
N CYS A 416 -16.97 13.72 26.66
CA CYS A 416 -16.26 13.78 25.40
C CYS A 416 -15.07 12.81 25.39
N SER A 417 -14.73 12.34 24.20
CA SER A 417 -13.52 11.57 23.93
C SER A 417 -12.62 12.33 22.95
N TYR A 418 -11.31 12.17 23.12
CA TYR A 418 -10.31 12.73 22.22
C TYR A 418 -9.20 11.74 21.93
N ARG A 419 -8.63 11.84 20.73
CA ARG A 419 -7.61 10.91 20.26
C ARG A 419 -6.69 11.60 19.26
N ASN A 420 -5.39 11.34 19.38
CA ASN A 420 -4.38 11.68 18.38
C ASN A 420 -3.57 10.43 18.07
N ALA A 421 -3.39 10.12 16.80
CA ALA A 421 -2.64 8.96 16.31
C ALA A 421 -1.89 9.32 15.02
N PRO A 422 -0.84 8.57 14.61
CA PRO A 422 -0.07 8.85 13.40
C PRO A 422 -0.88 8.81 12.09
N ARG A 423 -2.05 8.16 12.10
CA ARG A 423 -3.09 8.22 11.06
C ARG A 423 -4.46 8.17 11.73
N LYS A 424 -5.50 8.69 11.07
CA LYS A 424 -6.87 8.77 11.61
C LYS A 424 -7.38 7.40 12.08
N ASP A 425 -7.34 6.40 11.21
CA ASP A 425 -7.99 5.10 11.44
C ASP A 425 -6.98 3.96 11.60
N ASN A 426 -7.38 2.88 12.30
CA ASN A 426 -6.63 1.63 12.39
C ASN A 426 -5.16 1.84 12.84
N ALA A 427 -4.97 2.60 13.92
CA ALA A 427 -3.66 2.87 14.53
C ALA A 427 -3.79 3.01 16.05
N LEU A 428 -2.70 2.73 16.77
CA LEU A 428 -2.60 3.00 18.20
C LEU A 428 -2.56 4.52 18.46
N ALA A 429 -3.19 4.97 19.54
CA ALA A 429 -3.15 6.36 19.95
C ALA A 429 -1.74 6.77 20.43
N THR A 430 -1.30 7.96 20.03
CA THR A 430 -0.18 8.69 20.65
C THR A 430 -0.60 9.21 22.02
N VAL A 431 -1.82 9.77 22.08
CA VAL A 431 -2.56 10.16 23.29
C VAL A 431 -4.05 9.91 23.02
N SER A 432 -4.73 9.32 23.99
CA SER A 432 -6.19 9.21 24.05
C SER A 432 -6.69 9.90 25.32
N ALA A 433 -7.95 10.34 25.35
CA ALA A 433 -8.54 10.96 26.53
C ALA A 433 -10.06 10.70 26.61
N GLY A 434 -10.54 10.58 27.85
CA GLY A 434 -11.96 10.65 28.20
C GLY A 434 -12.14 11.76 29.23
N MET A 435 -13.14 12.62 29.01
CA MET A 435 -13.40 13.78 29.85
C MET A 435 -14.90 13.90 30.13
N ARG A 436 -15.26 14.15 31.39
CA ARG A 436 -16.62 14.36 31.86
C ARG A 436 -16.68 15.56 32.78
N VAL A 437 -17.72 16.37 32.64
CA VAL A 437 -18.09 17.43 33.57
C VAL A 437 -19.60 17.39 33.83
N TRP A 438 -20.02 17.65 35.06
CA TRP A 438 -21.41 17.78 35.45
C TRP A 438 -21.62 19.10 36.18
N PHE A 439 -22.66 19.84 35.80
CA PHE A 439 -22.95 21.17 36.31
C PHE A 439 -24.02 21.18 37.40
N ASN A 440 -24.04 22.26 38.19
CA ASN A 440 -25.20 22.59 39.02
C ASN A 440 -26.38 23.01 38.13
N HIS A 441 -27.60 22.73 38.57
CA HIS A 441 -28.79 22.85 37.72
C HIS A 441 -29.05 24.32 37.32
N GLY A 442 -28.83 24.64 36.04
CA GLY A 442 -29.07 25.98 35.49
C GLY A 442 -27.92 26.98 35.68
N SER A 443 -26.70 26.52 36.04
CA SER A 443 -25.51 27.38 36.08
C SER A 443 -24.30 26.72 35.42
N ASP A 444 -23.23 27.51 35.25
CA ASP A 444 -21.94 27.06 34.70
C ASP A 444 -20.97 26.55 35.79
N VAL A 445 -21.45 26.41 37.04
CA VAL A 445 -20.65 25.98 38.18
C VAL A 445 -20.49 24.46 38.16
N VAL A 446 -19.25 24.00 38.04
CA VAL A 446 -18.90 22.58 38.02
C VAL A 446 -19.25 21.94 39.35
N ARG A 447 -20.18 20.99 39.33
CA ARG A 447 -20.54 20.17 40.48
C ARG A 447 -19.56 19.02 40.68
N ASP A 448 -19.06 18.45 39.59
CA ASP A 448 -18.31 17.19 39.56
C ASP A 448 -17.60 17.03 38.20
N MET A 449 -16.43 16.38 38.18
CA MET A 449 -15.57 16.29 37.00
C MET A 449 -14.71 15.01 37.01
N SER A 450 -14.38 14.48 35.83
CA SER A 450 -13.45 13.35 35.69
C SER A 450 -12.67 13.45 34.38
N VAL A 451 -11.35 13.33 34.43
CA VAL A 451 -10.45 13.48 33.28
C VAL A 451 -9.41 12.37 33.32
N TYR A 452 -9.38 11.54 32.28
CA TYR A 452 -8.47 10.42 32.13
C TYR A 452 -7.73 10.47 30.79
N TYR A 453 -6.47 10.04 30.78
CA TYR A 453 -5.62 9.99 29.59
C TYR A 453 -4.99 8.61 29.38
N GLY A 454 -4.86 8.22 28.11
CA GLY A 454 -4.00 7.12 27.66
C GLY A 454 -2.80 7.64 26.86
N GLY A 455 -1.72 6.85 26.81
CA GLY A 455 -0.49 7.14 26.08
C GLY A 455 0.50 8.07 26.80
N VAL A 456 0.14 8.60 27.98
CA VAL A 456 0.95 9.57 28.76
C VAL A 456 1.47 9.02 30.10
N GLY A 457 1.34 7.72 30.34
CA GLY A 457 1.84 7.04 31.53
C GLY A 457 2.02 5.54 31.28
N ALA A 458 2.34 4.80 32.35
CA ALA A 458 2.45 3.33 32.31
C ALA A 458 1.09 2.61 32.29
N HIS A 459 -0.02 3.34 32.45
CA HIS A 459 -1.40 2.87 32.48
C HIS A 459 -2.36 4.05 32.17
N THR A 460 -3.67 3.86 32.28
CA THR A 460 -4.67 4.95 32.14
C THR A 460 -4.58 5.93 33.31
N LEU A 461 -4.10 7.15 33.06
CA LEU A 461 -3.79 8.15 34.09
C LEU A 461 -5.00 9.04 34.39
N SER A 462 -5.26 9.31 35.67
CA SER A 462 -6.30 10.25 36.15
C SER A 462 -5.70 11.61 36.50
N ALA A 463 -6.29 12.71 36.03
CA ALA A 463 -5.83 14.07 36.30
C ALA A 463 -6.52 14.67 37.54
N GLU A 464 -6.22 14.10 38.72
CA GLU A 464 -6.93 14.43 39.97
C GLU A 464 -6.58 15.79 40.57
N ASN A 465 -5.37 16.31 40.35
CA ASN A 465 -5.08 17.68 40.78
C ASN A 465 -5.85 18.67 39.91
N THR A 466 -5.93 18.42 38.61
CA THR A 466 -6.71 19.21 37.64
C THR A 466 -8.18 19.26 38.02
N THR A 467 -8.84 18.12 38.27
CA THR A 467 -10.27 18.12 38.62
C THR A 467 -10.55 18.80 39.96
N ARG A 468 -9.69 18.63 40.97
CA ARG A 468 -9.79 19.33 42.27
C ARG A 468 -9.71 20.85 42.16
N HIS A 469 -8.97 21.41 41.20
CA HIS A 469 -8.89 22.86 40.99
C HIS A 469 -10.07 23.47 40.19
N VAL A 470 -10.94 22.62 39.61
CA VAL A 470 -12.05 23.02 38.74
C VAL A 470 -13.42 22.81 39.39
N ILE A 471 -13.59 21.77 40.20
CA ILE A 471 -14.84 21.49 40.93
C ILE A 471 -15.17 22.66 41.88
N GLY A 472 -16.44 23.07 41.91
CA GLY A 472 -16.94 24.21 42.69
C GLY A 472 -16.83 25.57 41.98
N ARG A 473 -16.27 25.64 40.76
CA ARG A 473 -16.03 26.90 40.03
C ARG A 473 -16.83 26.99 38.75
N SER A 474 -17.11 28.23 38.32
CA SER A 474 -17.70 28.56 37.01
C SER A 474 -16.74 28.23 35.85
N TRP A 475 -17.29 27.88 34.68
CA TRP A 475 -16.56 27.37 33.50
C TRP A 475 -15.88 28.49 32.68
N THR A 476 -15.04 29.29 33.33
CA THR A 476 -14.40 30.49 32.79
C THR A 476 -12.98 30.26 32.29
N GLU A 477 -12.44 31.23 31.52
CA GLU A 477 -11.05 31.21 31.05
C GLU A 477 -10.02 31.26 32.21
N ALA A 478 -10.37 31.88 33.35
CA ALA A 478 -9.55 31.80 34.55
C ALA A 478 -9.45 30.36 35.08
N THR A 479 -10.59 29.66 35.18
CA THR A 479 -10.65 28.25 35.58
C THR A 479 -9.88 27.34 34.61
N LEU A 480 -9.86 27.66 33.31
CA LEU A 480 -9.05 26.96 32.29
C LEU A 480 -7.54 27.13 32.52
N ASN A 481 -7.07 28.35 32.81
CA ASN A 481 -5.64 28.61 33.01
C ASN A 481 -5.10 27.95 34.28
N ASP A 482 -5.88 27.95 35.36
CA ASP A 482 -5.54 27.22 36.59
C ASP A 482 -5.49 25.70 36.34
N ALA A 483 -6.46 25.17 35.58
CA ALA A 483 -6.51 23.77 35.20
C ALA A 483 -5.31 23.34 34.33
N TYR A 484 -4.82 24.18 33.41
CA TYR A 484 -3.59 23.89 32.67
C TYR A 484 -2.37 23.76 33.57
N THR A 485 -2.28 24.60 34.61
CA THR A 485 -1.17 24.58 35.55
C THR A 485 -1.16 23.26 36.33
N ALA A 486 -2.29 22.87 36.92
CA ALA A 486 -2.44 21.58 37.59
C ALA A 486 -2.26 20.37 36.65
N LEU A 487 -2.66 20.48 35.38
CA LEU A 487 -2.52 19.40 34.39
C LEU A 487 -1.07 19.17 33.93
N LEU A 488 -0.20 20.19 34.05
CA LEU A 488 1.24 20.02 33.80
C LEU A 488 1.94 19.22 34.89
N ASP A 489 1.42 19.25 36.12
CA ASP A 489 1.89 18.48 37.28
C ASP A 489 1.28 17.06 37.30
N ASP A 490 0.01 16.89 36.91
CA ASP A 490 -0.61 15.56 36.73
C ASP A 490 0.09 14.73 35.63
N VAL A 491 0.67 15.36 34.60
CA VAL A 491 1.27 14.68 33.42
C VAL A 491 2.80 14.76 33.41
N THR A 492 3.41 13.94 34.28
CA THR A 492 4.86 13.78 34.43
C THR A 492 5.47 12.81 33.42
N LEU A 493 5.89 13.32 32.25
CA LEU A 493 6.67 12.56 31.25
C LEU A 493 8.14 13.01 31.23
N GLY A 494 9.04 12.14 31.70
CA GLY A 494 10.49 12.33 31.60
C GLY A 494 11.01 12.18 30.16
N ALA A 495 12.21 12.72 29.89
CA ALA A 495 12.79 12.76 28.53
C ALA A 495 12.96 11.37 27.88
N SER A 496 13.26 10.35 28.68
CA SER A 496 13.42 8.95 28.26
C SER A 496 12.12 8.13 28.19
N ALA A 497 10.94 8.76 28.38
CA ALA A 497 9.68 8.04 28.47
C ALA A 497 9.36 7.19 27.20
N PRO A 498 9.04 5.89 27.33
CA PRO A 498 8.75 5.01 26.20
C PRO A 498 7.75 5.59 25.20
N GLY A 499 8.01 5.39 23.90
CA GLY A 499 7.29 6.02 22.79
C GLY A 499 7.79 7.42 22.40
N GLY A 500 8.72 8.02 23.17
CA GLY A 500 9.36 9.30 22.85
C GLY A 500 8.36 10.45 22.76
N LYS A 501 8.59 11.39 21.82
CA LYS A 501 7.66 12.49 21.48
C LYS A 501 7.14 13.27 22.71
N VAL A 502 7.98 13.42 23.74
CA VAL A 502 7.58 13.84 25.10
C VAL A 502 6.88 15.20 25.10
N VAL A 503 7.50 16.21 24.46
CA VAL A 503 6.93 17.56 24.33
C VAL A 503 5.56 17.50 23.63
N PHE A 504 5.47 16.81 22.49
CA PHE A 504 4.23 16.66 21.73
C PHE A 504 3.12 15.96 22.54
N ARG A 505 3.45 14.92 23.34
CA ARG A 505 2.48 14.27 24.24
C ARG A 505 1.96 15.22 25.33
N ARG A 506 2.83 16.02 25.96
CA ARG A 506 2.40 17.03 26.96
C ARG A 506 1.60 18.18 26.31
N SER A 507 1.94 18.62 25.10
CA SER A 507 1.13 19.59 24.35
C SER A 507 -0.24 19.03 23.95
N LEU A 508 -0.36 17.73 23.71
CA LEU A 508 -1.62 17.08 23.35
C LEU A 508 -2.62 17.02 24.50
N THR A 509 -2.21 16.78 25.75
CA THR A 509 -3.15 16.76 26.89
C THR A 509 -3.81 18.13 27.08
N LEU A 510 -3.01 19.20 27.13
CA LEU A 510 -3.47 20.59 27.14
C LEU A 510 -4.41 20.89 25.95
N SER A 511 -4.03 20.47 24.74
CA SER A 511 -4.84 20.69 23.53
C SER A 511 -6.18 19.93 23.54
N MET A 512 -6.24 18.76 24.16
CA MET A 512 -7.48 18.00 24.34
C MET A 512 -8.37 18.63 25.41
N PHE A 513 -7.80 19.07 26.53
CA PHE A 513 -8.52 19.79 27.58
C PHE A 513 -9.10 21.12 27.06
N PHE A 514 -8.36 21.85 26.20
CA PHE A 514 -8.88 23.04 25.53
C PHE A 514 -10.07 22.73 24.61
N ARG A 515 -10.00 21.63 23.85
CA ARG A 515 -11.12 21.20 23.00
C ARG A 515 -12.33 20.76 23.84
N PHE A 516 -12.12 20.23 25.04
CA PHE A 516 -13.20 19.95 25.99
C PHE A 516 -13.82 21.24 26.53
N TYR A 517 -13.00 22.19 26.98
CA TYR A 517 -13.45 23.50 27.43
C TYR A 517 -14.36 24.20 26.40
N LEU A 518 -13.90 24.26 25.14
CA LEU A 518 -14.67 24.83 24.03
C LEU A 518 -15.90 23.99 23.65
N HIS A 519 -15.82 22.66 23.67
CA HIS A 519 -16.97 21.81 23.34
C HIS A 519 -18.07 21.94 24.39
N VAL A 520 -17.73 22.04 25.67
CA VAL A 520 -18.69 22.28 26.75
C VAL A 520 -19.34 23.67 26.62
N LEU A 521 -18.57 24.72 26.31
CA LEU A 521 -19.12 26.05 25.99
C LEU A 521 -20.05 26.04 24.76
N GLN A 522 -19.81 25.16 23.79
CA GLN A 522 -20.68 24.99 22.62
C GLN A 522 -21.85 24.03 22.88
N HIS A 523 -21.74 23.06 23.78
CA HIS A 523 -22.85 22.20 24.20
C HIS A 523 -23.95 23.03 24.88
N LEU A 524 -23.57 24.10 25.58
CA LEU A 524 -24.48 25.15 26.06
C LEU A 524 -25.12 26.01 24.93
N ARG A 525 -24.94 25.67 23.64
CA ARG A 525 -25.32 26.46 22.43
C ARG A 525 -25.70 25.69 21.12
N GLU A 526 -25.38 24.39 20.97
CA GLU A 526 -25.72 23.43 19.86
C GLU A 526 -25.08 23.62 18.43
N GLN A 527 -25.57 22.92 17.37
CA GLN A 527 -24.80 22.37 16.19
C GLN A 527 -25.43 22.65 14.76
N ALA A 528 -25.11 22.13 13.53
CA ALA A 528 -24.31 21.00 12.94
C ALA A 528 -24.01 21.20 11.38
N VAL A 529 -24.00 20.12 10.52
CA VAL A 529 -24.24 20.04 9.01
C VAL A 529 -23.06 19.76 7.97
N SER A 530 -23.37 18.95 6.91
CA SER A 530 -22.78 18.64 5.53
C SER A 530 -21.33 18.05 5.33
N ASP A 531 -20.80 17.53 4.17
CA ASP A 531 -20.92 17.79 2.68
C ASP A 531 -20.29 16.66 1.72
N GLY A 532 -20.05 16.86 0.38
CA GLY A 532 -19.48 15.89 -0.64
C GLY A 532 -18.42 16.47 -1.68
N ASP A 533 -17.94 15.91 -2.84
CA ASP A 533 -17.92 14.60 -3.58
C ASP A 533 -16.53 14.32 -4.35
N CYS A 534 -16.20 13.97 -5.64
CA CYS A 534 -16.79 13.71 -7.00
C CYS A 534 -15.76 13.10 -8.09
N VAL A 535 -16.21 12.76 -9.34
CA VAL A 535 -15.50 12.66 -10.70
C VAL A 535 -14.51 11.50 -11.12
N GLY A 536 -14.31 11.26 -12.45
CA GLY A 536 -13.67 10.12 -13.21
C GLY A 536 -12.42 10.40 -14.13
N GLN A 537 -11.84 9.55 -15.04
CA GLN A 537 -11.93 8.09 -15.46
C GLN A 537 -10.76 7.61 -16.48
N ALA A 538 -10.50 6.27 -16.80
CA ALA A 538 -9.48 5.59 -17.75
C ALA A 538 -9.21 3.99 -17.64
N LEU A 539 -8.95 3.20 -18.72
CA LEU A 539 -9.02 1.68 -18.85
C LEU A 539 -8.22 0.70 -17.92
N PRO A 540 -8.63 -0.61 -17.76
CA PRO A 540 -8.09 -1.60 -16.78
C PRO A 540 -6.85 -2.48 -17.12
N HIS A 541 -6.23 -3.05 -16.07
CA HIS A 541 -5.02 -3.90 -16.06
C HIS A 541 -5.26 -5.41 -16.26
N ARG A 542 -4.52 -6.10 -17.16
CA ARG A 542 -4.76 -7.49 -17.61
C ARG A 542 -5.06 -8.51 -16.51
N SER A 543 -4.20 -8.61 -15.49
CA SER A 543 -4.32 -9.67 -14.45
C SER A 543 -5.30 -9.35 -13.32
N SER A 544 -6.03 -8.23 -13.39
CA SER A 544 -6.88 -7.75 -12.28
C SER A 544 -7.98 -8.75 -11.89
N ILE A 545 -8.50 -9.54 -12.83
CA ILE A 545 -9.47 -10.61 -12.56
C ILE A 545 -8.83 -11.71 -11.69
N SER A 546 -7.68 -12.26 -12.09
CA SER A 546 -6.96 -13.29 -11.31
C SER A 546 -6.49 -12.79 -9.94
N HIS A 547 -6.28 -11.47 -9.80
CA HIS A 547 -6.02 -10.84 -8.50
C HIS A 547 -7.29 -10.77 -7.62
N ALA A 548 -8.45 -10.58 -8.23
CA ALA A 548 -9.73 -10.51 -7.53
C ALA A 548 -10.30 -11.88 -7.14
N THR A 549 -9.91 -12.95 -7.82
CA THR A 549 -10.33 -14.33 -7.55
C THR A 549 -9.36 -15.13 -6.67
N GLY A 550 -8.13 -14.63 -6.44
CA GLY A 550 -7.05 -15.36 -5.77
C GLY A 550 -6.21 -16.24 -6.71
N GLU A 551 -6.65 -16.49 -7.95
CA GLU A 551 -6.00 -17.40 -8.92
C GLU A 551 -4.59 -16.95 -9.38
N ALA A 552 -4.16 -15.75 -9.00
CA ALA A 552 -2.81 -15.24 -9.25
C ALA A 552 -1.78 -15.78 -8.24
N VAL A 553 -1.13 -16.89 -8.59
CA VAL A 553 0.01 -17.49 -7.88
C VAL A 553 1.20 -16.51 -7.76
N TYR A 554 1.64 -16.16 -6.56
CA TYR A 554 2.93 -15.52 -6.26
C TYR A 554 3.97 -16.55 -5.79
N CYS A 555 5.16 -16.13 -5.36
CA CYS A 555 6.26 -17.06 -5.09
C CYS A 555 5.93 -18.09 -3.98
N ASP A 556 5.27 -17.66 -2.90
CA ASP A 556 4.89 -18.55 -1.81
C ASP A 556 3.62 -19.39 -2.11
N ASP A 557 2.89 -19.09 -3.19
CA ASP A 557 1.71 -19.87 -3.60
C ASP A 557 2.05 -21.05 -4.52
N ILE A 558 3.33 -21.21 -4.88
CA ILE A 558 3.82 -22.41 -5.57
C ILE A 558 3.63 -23.60 -4.61
N PRO A 559 2.89 -24.65 -4.99
CA PRO A 559 2.63 -25.80 -4.12
C PRO A 559 3.91 -26.44 -3.59
N HIS A 560 3.87 -26.94 -2.35
CA HIS A 560 5.03 -27.57 -1.73
C HIS A 560 5.48 -28.81 -2.51
N THR A 561 6.78 -28.89 -2.77
CA THR A 561 7.42 -30.03 -3.41
C THR A 561 7.56 -31.17 -2.40
N HIS A 562 7.52 -32.43 -2.84
CA HIS A 562 7.79 -33.55 -1.92
C HIS A 562 9.21 -33.45 -1.35
N GLY A 563 9.34 -33.54 -0.03
CA GLY A 563 10.63 -33.37 0.66
C GLY A 563 11.13 -31.93 0.74
N GLU A 564 10.32 -30.91 0.43
CA GLU A 564 10.66 -29.50 0.62
C GLU A 564 11.03 -29.18 2.09
N LEU A 565 11.86 -28.15 2.28
CA LEU A 565 12.35 -27.64 3.56
C LEU A 565 12.11 -26.13 3.67
N PHE A 566 12.07 -25.63 4.90
CA PHE A 566 11.87 -24.22 5.22
C PHE A 566 13.10 -23.63 5.90
N LEU A 567 13.47 -22.42 5.50
CA LEU A 567 14.64 -21.70 6.01
C LEU A 567 14.21 -20.50 6.87
N SER A 568 14.89 -20.30 8.01
CA SER A 568 14.76 -19.14 8.88
C SER A 568 16.14 -18.55 9.20
N VAL A 569 16.32 -17.25 8.96
CA VAL A 569 17.61 -16.58 9.10
C VAL A 569 17.80 -16.07 10.53
N VAL A 570 18.95 -16.38 11.13
CA VAL A 570 19.40 -15.83 12.42
C VAL A 570 20.18 -14.54 12.16
N THR A 571 19.79 -13.46 12.81
CA THR A 571 20.35 -12.12 12.61
C THR A 571 20.97 -11.54 13.86
N SER A 572 21.85 -10.56 13.65
CA SER A 572 22.52 -9.81 14.71
C SER A 572 21.54 -9.05 15.59
N THR A 573 21.69 -9.21 16.90
CA THR A 573 21.04 -8.37 17.91
C THR A 573 21.89 -7.15 18.31
N ARG A 574 23.08 -6.98 17.72
CA ARG A 574 24.04 -5.90 18.04
C ARG A 574 24.32 -5.02 16.82
N ALA A 575 24.42 -3.71 17.04
CA ALA A 575 24.72 -2.76 15.98
C ALA A 575 26.17 -2.85 15.48
N HIS A 576 27.13 -3.04 16.40
CA HIS A 576 28.55 -3.15 16.07
C HIS A 576 29.24 -4.03 17.10
N ALA A 577 29.59 -5.25 16.74
CA ALA A 577 30.21 -6.20 17.66
C ALA A 577 31.02 -7.26 16.91
N LYS A 578 32.05 -7.79 17.56
CA LYS A 578 32.75 -9.00 17.12
C LYS A 578 31.95 -10.23 17.57
N ILE A 579 31.81 -11.21 16.70
CA ILE A 579 31.26 -12.53 17.04
C ILE A 579 32.37 -13.31 17.75
N THR A 580 32.12 -13.77 18.98
CA THR A 580 33.10 -14.56 19.75
C THR A 580 32.75 -16.05 19.80
N HIS A 581 31.46 -16.39 19.72
CA HIS A 581 31.01 -17.77 19.62
C HIS A 581 29.60 -17.87 19.02
N ILE A 582 29.34 -18.95 18.26
CA ILE A 582 28.03 -19.34 17.74
C ILE A 582 27.76 -20.78 18.20
N ASP A 583 26.81 -20.98 19.09
CA ASP A 583 26.32 -22.30 19.51
C ASP A 583 25.01 -22.62 18.75
N VAL A 584 25.12 -23.57 17.82
CA VAL A 584 24.01 -24.15 17.06
C VAL A 584 23.54 -25.50 17.62
N GLY A 585 24.21 -26.06 18.64
CA GLY A 585 23.93 -27.40 19.14
C GLY A 585 22.54 -27.51 19.77
N GLY A 586 22.09 -26.45 20.44
CA GLY A 586 20.72 -26.34 20.95
C GLY A 586 19.64 -26.31 19.85
N ALA A 587 19.97 -25.80 18.65
CA ALA A 587 19.05 -25.77 17.51
C ALA A 587 19.03 -27.10 16.75
N LEU A 588 20.21 -27.70 16.49
CA LEU A 588 20.35 -29.00 15.81
C LEU A 588 19.71 -30.17 16.59
N ALA A 589 19.52 -30.03 17.90
CA ALA A 589 18.86 -31.03 18.75
C ALA A 589 17.31 -30.93 18.73
N MET A 590 16.72 -29.96 18.01
CA MET A 590 15.27 -29.76 17.99
C MET A 590 14.56 -30.61 16.92
N VAL A 591 13.32 -31.01 17.21
CA VAL A 591 12.47 -31.79 16.29
C VAL A 591 12.29 -31.05 14.96
N GLY A 592 12.36 -31.80 13.86
CA GLY A 592 12.16 -31.29 12.50
C GLY A 592 13.34 -30.52 11.89
N VAL A 593 14.34 -30.13 12.68
CA VAL A 593 15.55 -29.47 12.18
C VAL A 593 16.39 -30.45 11.39
N VAL A 594 16.89 -30.00 10.24
CA VAL A 594 17.74 -30.77 9.34
C VAL A 594 19.18 -30.27 9.38
N ASP A 595 19.38 -28.94 9.38
CA ASP A 595 20.71 -28.35 9.32
C ASP A 595 20.75 -26.88 9.78
N VAL A 596 21.95 -26.33 9.98
CA VAL A 596 22.21 -24.90 10.12
C VAL A 596 23.32 -24.49 9.15
N ILE A 597 23.00 -23.54 8.26
CA ILE A 597 23.89 -23.01 7.24
C ILE A 597 24.70 -21.84 7.80
N THR A 598 26.02 -21.93 7.65
CA THR A 598 27.04 -20.98 8.10
C THR A 598 27.94 -20.58 6.92
N VAL A 599 28.91 -19.69 7.19
CA VAL A 599 29.89 -19.25 6.18
C VAL A 599 30.75 -20.42 5.64
N GLN A 600 30.97 -21.49 6.42
CA GLN A 600 31.77 -22.64 5.99
C GLN A 600 31.02 -23.59 5.04
N ASP A 601 29.69 -23.47 4.96
CA ASP A 601 28.86 -24.30 4.08
C ASP A 601 28.80 -23.76 2.64
N ILE A 602 29.31 -22.55 2.41
CA ILE A 602 29.34 -21.88 1.11
C ILE A 602 30.51 -22.47 0.27
N PRO A 603 30.24 -23.17 -0.84
CA PRO A 603 31.29 -23.89 -1.59
C PRO A 603 32.03 -23.02 -2.61
N GLY A 604 31.46 -21.88 -3.01
CA GLY A 604 32.03 -20.91 -3.95
C GLY A 604 32.27 -19.55 -3.28
N ARG A 605 31.78 -18.48 -3.92
CA ARG A 605 31.96 -17.11 -3.42
C ARG A 605 31.12 -16.85 -2.17
N ARG A 606 31.76 -16.31 -1.12
CA ARG A 606 31.12 -15.97 0.17
C ARG A 606 30.40 -14.61 0.17
N SER A 607 30.51 -13.86 -0.92
CA SER A 607 30.06 -12.48 -1.07
C SER A 607 29.36 -12.25 -2.41
N VAL A 608 28.55 -11.20 -2.49
CA VAL A 608 27.95 -10.69 -3.75
C VAL A 608 28.58 -9.33 -4.07
N CYS A 609 28.87 -9.07 -5.34
CA CYS A 609 29.45 -7.82 -5.81
C CYS A 609 28.51 -7.16 -6.83
N PHE A 610 28.00 -5.96 -6.53
CA PHE A 610 27.12 -5.20 -7.44
C PHE A 610 27.78 -3.90 -7.95
N THR A 611 28.31 -3.07 -7.05
CA THR A 611 28.92 -1.77 -7.36
C THR A 611 30.46 -1.79 -7.28
N GLN A 612 31.09 -2.87 -7.77
CA GLN A 612 32.53 -3.19 -7.62
C GLN A 612 33.03 -3.36 -6.17
N MET A 613 32.16 -3.18 -5.18
CA MET A 613 32.38 -3.50 -3.78
C MET A 613 31.62 -4.77 -3.42
N GLU A 614 32.20 -5.56 -2.50
CA GLU A 614 31.61 -6.79 -2.01
C GLU A 614 30.70 -6.57 -0.80
N GLU A 615 29.72 -7.46 -0.65
CA GLU A 615 28.91 -7.65 0.54
C GLU A 615 28.87 -9.15 0.89
N ASP A 616 29.20 -9.50 2.12
CA ASP A 616 29.18 -10.88 2.61
C ASP A 616 27.74 -11.44 2.68
N LEU A 617 27.59 -12.74 2.37
CA LEU A 617 26.31 -13.42 2.47
C LEU A 617 25.87 -13.62 3.94
N LEU A 618 26.84 -13.89 4.82
CA LEU A 618 26.66 -14.18 6.24
C LEU A 618 27.89 -13.67 7.02
N ALA A 619 27.69 -13.08 8.21
CA ALA A 619 28.78 -12.58 9.04
C ALA A 619 29.61 -13.70 9.69
N GLU A 620 30.92 -13.75 9.41
CA GLU A 620 31.85 -14.73 9.99
C GLU A 620 32.44 -14.24 11.33
N SER A 621 33.01 -13.02 11.36
CA SER A 621 33.81 -12.51 12.49
C SER A 621 33.21 -11.30 13.21
N GLN A 622 32.39 -10.50 12.53
CA GLN A 622 31.92 -9.20 13.00
C GLN A 622 30.53 -8.88 12.44
N VAL A 623 29.65 -8.38 13.30
CA VAL A 623 28.35 -7.82 12.92
C VAL A 623 28.43 -6.30 12.87
N THR A 624 27.85 -5.73 11.81
CA THR A 624 27.94 -4.30 11.49
C THR A 624 26.61 -3.57 11.50
N CYS A 625 25.49 -4.25 11.74
CA CYS A 625 24.19 -3.65 12.04
C CYS A 625 23.32 -4.66 12.81
N VAL A 626 22.30 -4.16 13.52
CA VAL A 626 21.20 -5.03 14.01
C VAL A 626 20.43 -5.48 12.76
N GLY A 627 20.22 -6.79 12.59
CA GLY A 627 19.68 -7.37 11.35
C GLY A 627 20.73 -7.99 10.41
N HIS A 628 22.04 -7.78 10.62
CA HIS A 628 23.08 -8.45 9.83
C HIS A 628 22.91 -9.98 9.96
N MET A 629 22.82 -10.70 8.84
CA MET A 629 22.57 -12.16 8.82
C MET A 629 23.83 -12.94 9.22
N ILE A 630 23.71 -13.96 10.08
CA ILE A 630 24.86 -14.68 10.66
C ILE A 630 24.86 -16.17 10.28
N CYS A 631 23.70 -16.82 10.38
CA CYS A 631 23.49 -18.19 9.93
C CYS A 631 22.00 -18.39 9.58
N ALA A 632 21.64 -19.52 8.98
CA ALA A 632 20.26 -19.85 8.66
C ALA A 632 19.90 -21.29 9.04
N VAL A 633 18.82 -21.47 9.81
CA VAL A 633 18.34 -22.79 10.23
C VAL A 633 17.38 -23.35 9.20
N VAL A 634 17.52 -24.64 8.89
CA VAL A 634 16.72 -25.36 7.89
C VAL A 634 15.97 -26.51 8.56
N ALA A 635 14.65 -26.57 8.37
CA ALA A 635 13.78 -27.58 8.99
C ALA A 635 12.65 -28.04 8.06
N ASP A 636 11.98 -29.14 8.43
CA ASP A 636 10.82 -29.70 7.75
C ASP A 636 9.56 -28.80 7.77
N SER A 637 9.47 -27.86 8.72
CA SER A 637 8.38 -26.90 8.82
C SER A 637 8.89 -25.48 9.11
N LYS A 638 8.13 -24.48 8.68
CA LYS A 638 8.41 -23.06 8.99
C LYS A 638 8.39 -22.76 10.50
N GLN A 639 7.58 -23.50 11.26
CA GLN A 639 7.50 -23.37 12.71
C GLN A 639 8.76 -23.92 13.40
N HIS A 640 9.22 -25.12 13.01
CA HIS A 640 10.45 -25.70 13.53
C HIS A 640 11.67 -24.84 13.17
N ALA A 641 11.77 -24.36 11.92
CA ALA A 641 12.85 -23.48 11.49
C ALA A 641 12.92 -22.19 12.34
N LYS A 642 11.78 -21.54 12.61
CA LYS A 642 11.73 -20.31 13.43
C LYS A 642 12.04 -20.57 14.92
N LEU A 643 11.52 -21.67 15.48
CA LEU A 643 11.78 -22.04 16.88
C LEU A 643 13.26 -22.38 17.10
N ALA A 644 13.87 -23.12 16.17
CA ALA A 644 15.28 -23.48 16.23
C ALA A 644 16.22 -22.31 15.91
N ALA A 645 15.86 -21.42 14.98
CA ALA A 645 16.56 -20.14 14.79
C ALA A 645 16.58 -19.28 16.08
N SER A 646 15.52 -19.38 16.90
CA SER A 646 15.44 -18.73 18.22
C SER A 646 16.26 -19.44 19.32
N ALA A 647 16.76 -20.65 19.06
CA ALA A 647 17.57 -21.45 19.99
C ALA A 647 19.09 -21.35 19.74
N VAL A 648 19.51 -20.81 18.59
CA VAL A 648 20.92 -20.51 18.29
C VAL A 648 21.42 -19.42 19.24
N LYS A 649 22.52 -19.67 19.96
CA LYS A 649 23.11 -18.70 20.90
C LYS A 649 24.32 -18.05 20.27
N ILE A 650 24.35 -16.72 20.24
CA ILE A 650 25.45 -15.95 19.67
C ILE A 650 26.04 -15.07 20.76
N THR A 651 27.35 -15.18 20.97
CA THR A 651 28.09 -14.39 21.96
C THR A 651 28.83 -13.25 21.25
N TYR A 652 28.70 -12.04 21.79
CA TYR A 652 29.17 -10.81 21.17
C TYR A 652 30.14 -10.06 22.09
N GLU A 653 31.18 -9.47 21.50
CA GLU A 653 32.04 -8.46 22.12
C GLU A 653 31.71 -7.11 21.44
N ASP A 654 31.00 -6.20 22.12
CA ASP A 654 30.58 -4.92 21.54
C ASP A 654 31.79 -4.06 21.15
N LEU A 655 31.80 -3.61 19.90
CA LEU A 655 32.85 -2.74 19.38
C LEU A 655 32.50 -1.29 19.68
N LYS A 656 33.51 -0.52 20.11
CA LYS A 656 33.34 0.87 20.53
C LYS A 656 32.84 1.75 19.39
N GLU A 657 32.19 2.84 19.78
CA GLU A 657 31.83 3.97 18.92
C GLU A 657 31.10 3.62 17.61
N PRO A 658 29.98 2.85 17.64
CA PRO A 658 29.12 2.72 16.47
C PRO A 658 28.68 4.08 15.91
N VAL A 659 28.33 4.08 14.62
CA VAL A 659 27.88 5.26 13.86
C VAL A 659 26.42 5.03 13.48
N PHE A 660 25.50 5.95 13.75
CA PHE A 660 24.08 5.77 13.42
C PHE A 660 23.55 6.88 12.50
N THR A 661 23.99 8.11 12.74
CA THR A 661 23.59 9.33 12.05
C THR A 661 24.54 9.66 10.90
N VAL A 662 24.14 10.59 10.03
CA VAL A 662 25.02 11.08 8.97
C VAL A 662 26.04 12.07 9.52
N GLU A 663 25.71 12.75 10.62
CA GLU A 663 26.57 13.67 11.35
C GLU A 663 27.75 12.95 12.01
N GLU A 664 27.51 11.87 12.77
CA GLU A 664 28.58 11.02 13.32
C GLU A 664 29.45 10.40 12.20
N ALA A 665 28.85 10.10 11.05
CA ALA A 665 29.58 9.59 9.89
C ALA A 665 30.47 10.68 9.25
N MET A 666 30.01 11.94 9.21
CA MET A 666 30.82 13.07 8.76
C MET A 666 31.98 13.35 9.72
N GLU A 667 31.73 13.39 11.03
CA GLU A 667 32.74 13.58 12.07
C GLU A 667 33.86 12.52 12.01
N LYS A 668 33.49 11.26 11.74
CA LYS A 668 34.42 10.13 11.60
C LYS A 668 34.93 9.90 10.17
N SER A 669 34.53 10.73 9.20
CA SER A 669 34.78 10.53 7.75
C SER A 669 34.40 9.13 7.21
N SER A 670 33.36 8.53 7.79
CA SER A 670 32.85 7.19 7.49
C SER A 670 31.99 7.21 6.23
N PHE A 671 32.62 7.09 5.06
CA PHE A 671 31.95 7.10 3.75
C PHE A 671 32.29 5.86 2.91
N PHE A 672 31.35 5.43 2.06
CA PHE A 672 31.66 4.57 0.93
C PHE A 672 32.18 5.40 -0.25
N PRO A 673 33.24 4.94 -0.95
CA PRO A 673 33.66 5.54 -2.21
C PRO A 673 32.75 5.12 -3.38
N PRO A 674 32.77 5.85 -4.50
CA PRO A 674 33.35 7.18 -4.67
C PRO A 674 32.44 8.28 -4.08
N GLN A 675 33.04 9.37 -3.60
CA GLN A 675 32.32 10.63 -3.42
C GLN A 675 32.04 11.24 -4.81
N ARG A 676 30.97 12.04 -4.95
CA ARG A 676 30.63 12.69 -6.23
C ARG A 676 30.53 14.21 -6.06
N GLU A 677 30.96 14.94 -7.08
CA GLU A 677 30.79 16.39 -7.21
C GLU A 677 30.43 16.74 -8.67
N ILE A 678 29.65 17.80 -8.86
CA ILE A 678 29.37 18.42 -10.16
C ILE A 678 29.27 19.94 -10.01
N GLU A 679 29.80 20.70 -10.97
CA GLU A 679 29.77 22.17 -10.96
C GLU A 679 29.50 22.76 -12.36
N ARG A 680 28.72 23.85 -12.39
CA ARG A 680 28.47 24.74 -13.52
C ARG A 680 28.70 26.18 -13.07
N GLY A 681 29.38 26.98 -13.89
CA GLY A 681 29.68 28.38 -13.57
C GLY A 681 30.80 28.55 -12.53
N ASP A 682 30.86 29.71 -11.89
CA ASP A 682 31.70 29.96 -10.70
C ASP A 682 30.80 30.30 -9.51
N VAL A 683 30.56 29.30 -8.67
CA VAL A 683 29.74 29.44 -7.45
C VAL A 683 30.44 30.29 -6.39
N SER A 684 31.78 30.30 -6.38
CA SER A 684 32.57 30.97 -5.35
C SER A 684 32.58 32.48 -5.54
N SER A 685 32.65 32.96 -6.78
CA SER A 685 32.54 34.39 -7.12
C SER A 685 31.08 34.88 -7.09
N ALA A 686 30.15 34.13 -7.70
CA ALA A 686 28.75 34.55 -7.76
C ALA A 686 28.04 34.60 -6.37
N LEU A 687 28.54 33.88 -5.36
CA LEU A 687 28.09 34.03 -3.97
C LEU A 687 28.61 35.31 -3.26
N GLN A 688 29.44 36.12 -3.91
CA GLN A 688 29.94 37.41 -3.41
C GLN A 688 29.28 38.61 -4.14
N GLU A 689 28.84 38.41 -5.38
CA GLU A 689 28.27 39.45 -6.26
C GLU A 689 26.73 39.62 -6.11
N THR A 690 26.12 38.90 -5.17
CA THR A 690 24.66 38.76 -5.04
C THR A 690 24.09 39.56 -3.88
N ASP A 691 22.86 40.08 -4.01
CA ASP A 691 22.24 40.93 -2.98
C ASP A 691 22.09 40.23 -1.62
N HIS A 692 21.72 38.94 -1.62
CA HIS A 692 21.41 38.15 -0.44
C HIS A 692 22.06 36.77 -0.50
N VAL A 693 22.55 36.28 0.64
CA VAL A 693 23.08 34.92 0.81
C VAL A 693 22.39 34.26 1.99
N TYR A 694 21.70 33.15 1.75
CA TYR A 694 21.08 32.32 2.79
C TYR A 694 21.82 30.99 2.96
N GLN A 695 21.85 30.46 4.18
CA GLN A 695 22.42 29.15 4.51
C GLN A 695 21.39 28.34 5.32
N GLY A 696 21.13 27.10 4.90
CA GLY A 696 20.14 26.23 5.52
C GLY A 696 20.53 24.76 5.47
N GLU A 697 19.86 23.95 6.28
CA GLU A 697 19.95 22.50 6.23
C GLU A 697 18.58 21.83 6.43
N LEU A 698 18.40 20.66 5.81
CA LEU A 698 17.16 19.89 5.87
C LEU A 698 17.47 18.39 6.02
N ARG A 699 16.88 17.76 7.04
CA ARG A 699 16.89 16.30 7.22
C ARG A 699 15.65 15.68 6.57
N VAL A 700 15.85 14.83 5.57
CA VAL A 700 14.82 14.02 4.92
C VAL A 700 14.90 12.59 5.46
N GLY A 701 13.81 12.10 6.06
CA GLY A 701 13.75 10.75 6.64
C GLY A 701 13.75 9.63 5.60
N GLY A 702 14.23 8.45 6.02
CA GLY A 702 14.17 7.24 5.20
C GLY A 702 12.76 6.69 5.02
N GLN A 703 12.62 5.66 4.17
CA GLN A 703 11.29 5.13 3.80
C GLN A 703 11.33 3.61 3.56
N GLU A 704 10.46 2.89 4.28
CA GLU A 704 10.19 1.46 4.12
C GLU A 704 9.42 1.16 2.83
N HIS A 705 9.85 0.17 2.02
CA HIS A 705 9.16 -0.17 0.75
C HIS A 705 7.74 -0.65 1.03
N PHE A 706 7.58 -1.50 2.04
CA PHE A 706 6.29 -2.09 2.44
C PHE A 706 5.54 -2.70 1.25
N TYR A 707 6.26 -3.45 0.40
CA TYR A 707 5.66 -4.34 -0.59
C TYR A 707 4.80 -5.39 0.10
N MET A 708 3.68 -5.80 -0.50
CA MET A 708 2.69 -6.60 0.20
C MET A 708 3.15 -8.06 0.34
N GLU A 709 3.73 -8.65 -0.71
CA GLU A 709 4.47 -9.92 -0.65
C GLU A 709 5.88 -9.66 -0.07
N THR A 710 6.29 -10.29 1.03
CA THR A 710 7.65 -10.18 1.60
C THR A 710 8.73 -10.82 0.70
N GLN A 711 10.02 -10.70 1.06
CA GLN A 711 11.08 -11.45 0.39
C GLN A 711 10.76 -12.95 0.40
N SER A 712 10.64 -13.54 -0.79
CA SER A 712 10.10 -14.88 -1.00
C SER A 712 10.84 -15.59 -2.13
N MET A 713 11.31 -16.82 -1.87
CA MET A 713 12.02 -17.67 -2.82
C MET A 713 11.90 -19.16 -2.51
N LEU A 714 11.98 -19.97 -3.55
CA LEU A 714 12.04 -21.43 -3.53
C LEU A 714 13.16 -21.88 -4.48
N VAL A 715 14.19 -22.53 -3.94
CA VAL A 715 15.29 -23.11 -4.72
C VAL A 715 15.11 -24.62 -4.77
N ILE A 716 15.15 -25.19 -5.99
CA ILE A 716 14.96 -26.62 -6.25
C ILE A 716 16.21 -27.17 -6.93
N PRO A 717 16.97 -28.09 -6.30
CA PRO A 717 18.00 -28.86 -7.00
C PRO A 717 17.32 -29.85 -7.94
N VAL A 718 17.78 -29.94 -9.19
CA VAL A 718 17.19 -30.84 -10.20
C VAL A 718 17.64 -32.30 -10.00
N GLY A 719 18.80 -32.51 -9.36
CA GLY A 719 19.40 -33.83 -9.11
C GLY A 719 20.37 -34.30 -10.19
N GLU A 720 20.38 -33.64 -11.35
CA GLU A 720 21.29 -33.91 -12.48
C GLU A 720 22.22 -32.71 -12.72
N GLU A 721 23.44 -32.96 -13.22
CA GLU A 721 24.38 -31.95 -13.74
C GLU A 721 24.68 -30.71 -12.88
N LYS A 722 24.40 -30.76 -11.57
CA LYS A 722 24.40 -29.63 -10.62
C LYS A 722 23.36 -28.54 -10.91
N GLU A 723 22.29 -28.87 -11.65
CA GLU A 723 21.26 -27.89 -12.04
C GLU A 723 20.38 -27.43 -10.86
N MET A 724 20.04 -26.14 -10.87
CA MET A 724 19.28 -25.43 -9.85
C MET A 724 18.18 -24.55 -10.48
N LYS A 725 16.94 -24.73 -10.04
CA LYS A 725 15.79 -23.90 -10.43
C LYS A 725 15.42 -22.96 -9.29
N VAL A 726 15.49 -21.66 -9.54
CA VAL A 726 15.26 -20.60 -8.55
C VAL A 726 13.96 -19.87 -8.90
N TYR A 727 12.90 -20.10 -8.14
CA TYR A 727 11.67 -19.32 -8.19
C TYR A 727 11.76 -18.22 -7.14
N VAL A 728 11.59 -16.95 -7.53
CA VAL A 728 11.92 -15.83 -6.63
C VAL A 728 11.13 -14.56 -6.94
N SER A 729 10.74 -13.85 -5.88
CA SER A 729 10.14 -12.53 -5.97
C SER A 729 11.22 -11.44 -6.14
N THR A 730 11.71 -11.24 -7.37
CA THR A 730 12.78 -10.27 -7.70
C THR A 730 12.45 -9.34 -8.88
N GLN A 731 13.13 -8.19 -8.92
CA GLN A 731 13.19 -7.29 -10.07
C GLN A 731 14.33 -7.62 -11.04
N HIS A 732 15.29 -8.47 -10.66
CA HIS A 732 16.55 -8.66 -11.38
C HIS A 732 16.98 -10.15 -11.44
N PRO A 733 16.29 -11.00 -12.22
CA PRO A 733 16.52 -12.46 -12.22
C PRO A 733 17.91 -12.88 -12.70
N THR A 734 18.52 -12.10 -13.61
CA THR A 734 19.92 -12.34 -14.05
C THR A 734 20.93 -12.18 -12.92
N CYS A 735 20.77 -11.17 -12.04
CA CYS A 735 21.63 -11.00 -10.87
C CYS A 735 21.52 -12.19 -9.90
N VAL A 736 20.29 -12.67 -9.65
CA VAL A 736 20.05 -13.88 -8.84
C VAL A 736 20.72 -15.10 -9.48
N GLN A 737 20.56 -15.30 -10.79
CA GLN A 737 21.17 -16.42 -11.52
C GLN A 737 22.70 -16.40 -11.40
N MET A 738 23.34 -15.26 -11.63
CA MET A 738 24.79 -15.10 -11.57
C MET A 738 25.32 -15.28 -10.15
N ALA A 739 24.74 -14.61 -9.16
CA ALA A 739 25.21 -14.68 -7.78
C ALA A 739 25.03 -16.07 -7.16
N VAL A 740 23.92 -16.78 -7.48
CA VAL A 740 23.73 -18.18 -7.04
C VAL A 740 24.78 -19.10 -7.69
N ALA A 741 25.11 -18.89 -8.96
CA ALA A 741 26.14 -19.67 -9.65
C ALA A 741 27.54 -19.44 -9.04
N ASP A 742 27.94 -18.18 -8.84
CA ASP A 742 29.17 -17.78 -8.13
C ASP A 742 29.23 -18.38 -6.72
N THR A 743 28.14 -18.29 -5.95
CA THR A 743 28.03 -18.80 -4.57
C THR A 743 28.20 -20.32 -4.51
N LEU A 744 27.65 -21.05 -5.50
CA LEU A 744 27.73 -22.50 -5.58
C LEU A 744 28.99 -23.03 -6.29
N GLY A 745 29.82 -22.16 -6.87
CA GLY A 745 31.00 -22.56 -7.64
C GLY A 745 30.65 -23.32 -8.93
N ILE A 746 29.56 -22.93 -9.59
CA ILE A 746 29.05 -23.54 -10.82
C ILE A 746 28.86 -22.48 -11.92
N SER A 747 28.72 -22.91 -13.18
CA SER A 747 28.45 -21.99 -14.29
C SER A 747 26.98 -21.56 -14.33
N SER A 748 26.71 -20.30 -14.68
CA SER A 748 25.35 -19.72 -14.68
C SER A 748 24.34 -20.42 -15.59
N ASN A 749 24.82 -21.21 -16.56
CA ASN A 749 23.98 -22.08 -17.40
C ASN A 749 23.44 -23.34 -16.67
N ARG A 750 23.84 -23.59 -15.42
CA ARG A 750 23.24 -24.59 -14.51
C ARG A 750 22.19 -23.99 -13.57
N VAL A 751 21.99 -22.67 -13.59
CA VAL A 751 20.99 -21.99 -12.78
C VAL A 751 19.92 -21.39 -13.70
N SER A 752 18.64 -21.67 -13.45
CA SER A 752 17.53 -20.95 -14.09
C SER A 752 16.71 -20.17 -13.07
N CYS A 753 16.65 -18.85 -13.24
CA CYS A 753 15.85 -17.96 -12.40
C CYS A 753 14.50 -17.63 -13.08
N HIS A 754 13.40 -17.88 -12.37
CA HIS A 754 12.01 -17.80 -12.82
C HIS A 754 11.22 -16.76 -12.02
N VAL A 755 10.57 -15.81 -12.71
CA VAL A 755 9.77 -14.73 -12.09
C VAL A 755 8.46 -14.54 -12.84
N LYS A 756 7.36 -15.04 -12.26
CA LYS A 756 6.03 -14.96 -12.87
C LYS A 756 5.27 -13.66 -12.57
N ARG A 757 5.40 -13.17 -11.34
CA ARG A 757 4.86 -11.90 -10.84
C ARG A 757 5.45 -11.60 -9.47
N VAL A 758 5.36 -10.34 -9.04
CA VAL A 758 5.85 -9.85 -7.75
C VAL A 758 4.77 -9.01 -7.07
N GLY A 759 4.46 -9.27 -5.79
CA GLY A 759 3.43 -8.59 -4.99
C GLY A 759 3.83 -7.19 -4.50
N GLY A 760 4.40 -6.38 -5.40
CA GLY A 760 5.07 -5.13 -5.13
C GLY A 760 6.57 -5.32 -4.84
N ALA A 761 7.36 -4.30 -5.18
CA ALA A 761 8.83 -4.34 -5.04
C ALA A 761 9.42 -2.93 -4.82
N PHE A 762 9.11 -1.98 -5.71
CA PHE A 762 9.46 -0.56 -5.59
C PHE A 762 10.96 -0.22 -5.48
N GLY A 763 11.86 -1.17 -5.76
CA GLY A 763 13.32 -1.06 -5.63
C GLY A 763 13.92 -2.11 -4.70
N GLY A 764 13.27 -2.40 -3.56
CA GLY A 764 13.80 -3.28 -2.50
C GLY A 764 13.84 -4.77 -2.82
N LYS A 765 13.70 -5.18 -4.10
CA LYS A 765 13.79 -6.58 -4.52
C LYS A 765 14.85 -6.82 -5.60
N VAL A 766 16.02 -6.19 -5.43
CA VAL A 766 17.21 -6.35 -6.30
C VAL A 766 18.32 -7.08 -5.53
N THR A 767 19.08 -6.36 -4.71
CA THR A 767 20.31 -6.84 -4.05
C THR A 767 20.02 -7.76 -2.86
N LYS A 768 19.18 -7.34 -1.92
CA LYS A 768 18.87 -8.10 -0.69
C LYS A 768 18.21 -9.45 -0.99
N THR A 769 17.32 -9.47 -1.99
CA THR A 769 16.73 -10.71 -2.53
C THR A 769 17.80 -11.66 -3.09
N THR A 770 18.82 -11.11 -3.75
CA THR A 770 19.91 -11.89 -4.34
C THR A 770 20.75 -12.57 -3.25
N VAL A 771 21.11 -11.85 -2.18
CA VAL A 771 21.83 -12.42 -1.02
C VAL A 771 21.01 -13.55 -0.36
N LEU A 772 19.72 -13.31 -0.10
CA LEU A 772 18.82 -14.33 0.48
C LEU A 772 18.68 -15.57 -0.42
N ALA A 773 18.63 -15.37 -1.75
CA ALA A 773 18.56 -16.46 -2.71
C ALA A 773 19.85 -17.30 -2.73
N CYS A 774 21.02 -16.67 -2.55
CA CYS A 774 22.31 -17.35 -2.43
C CYS A 774 22.36 -18.23 -1.16
N ILE A 775 21.96 -17.68 0.00
CA ILE A 775 21.87 -18.45 1.26
C ILE A 775 20.89 -19.64 1.10
N THR A 776 19.74 -19.42 0.47
CA THR A 776 18.72 -20.47 0.22
C THR A 776 19.24 -21.52 -0.77
N ALA A 777 20.06 -21.13 -1.75
CA ALA A 777 20.69 -22.05 -2.68
C ALA A 777 21.79 -22.90 -2.02
N VAL A 778 22.55 -22.35 -1.08
CA VAL A 778 23.51 -23.13 -0.26
C VAL A 778 22.77 -24.15 0.61
N ALA A 779 21.61 -23.79 1.19
CA ALA A 779 20.76 -24.74 1.90
C ALA A 779 20.27 -25.89 1.00
N ALA A 780 19.79 -25.58 -0.21
CA ALA A 780 19.34 -26.57 -1.18
C ALA A 780 20.49 -27.44 -1.70
N TRP A 781 21.68 -26.86 -1.87
CA TRP A 781 22.91 -27.55 -2.25
C TRP A 781 23.38 -28.53 -1.16
N LYS A 782 23.45 -28.11 0.11
CA LYS A 782 23.88 -28.95 1.23
C LYS A 782 22.91 -30.10 1.50
N THR A 783 21.61 -29.83 1.44
CA THR A 783 20.56 -30.83 1.76
C THR A 783 20.12 -31.69 0.57
N GLN A 784 20.48 -31.32 -0.67
CA GLN A 784 19.99 -31.92 -1.93
C GLN A 784 18.45 -32.01 -1.99
N ARG A 785 17.76 -31.03 -1.37
CA ARG A 785 16.31 -30.95 -1.27
C ARG A 785 15.81 -29.56 -1.67
N PRO A 786 14.54 -29.40 -2.07
CA PRO A 786 13.96 -28.08 -2.31
C PRO A 786 13.93 -27.27 -1.00
N VAL A 787 14.35 -26.00 -1.03
CA VAL A 787 14.33 -25.12 0.15
C VAL A 787 13.59 -23.82 -0.14
N ARG A 788 12.66 -23.46 0.75
CA ARG A 788 11.86 -22.23 0.71
C ARG A 788 12.28 -21.25 1.79
N CYS A 789 12.53 -20.00 1.42
CA CYS A 789 12.73 -18.88 2.33
C CYS A 789 11.66 -17.81 2.09
N VAL A 790 10.86 -17.51 3.11
CA VAL A 790 9.83 -16.45 3.09
C VAL A 790 9.86 -15.72 4.43
N LEU A 791 10.39 -14.49 4.43
CA LEU A 791 10.54 -13.69 5.65
C LEU A 791 9.19 -13.29 6.27
N GLU A 792 9.11 -13.18 7.60
CA GLU A 792 8.01 -12.46 8.23
C GLU A 792 8.25 -10.95 8.14
N ARG A 793 7.20 -10.13 8.26
CA ARG A 793 7.30 -8.66 8.11
C ARG A 793 8.35 -8.01 9.03
N GLY A 794 8.58 -8.57 10.21
CA GLY A 794 9.57 -8.07 11.15
C GLY A 794 11.00 -8.26 10.63
N ASP A 795 11.31 -9.47 10.18
CA ASP A 795 12.61 -9.84 9.62
C ASP A 795 12.87 -9.11 8.30
N ASP A 796 11.84 -9.04 7.44
CA ASP A 796 11.82 -8.29 6.18
C ASP A 796 12.24 -6.82 6.39
N MET A 797 11.50 -6.07 7.23
CA MET A 797 11.79 -4.67 7.56
C MET A 797 13.10 -4.45 8.37
N LEU A 798 13.68 -5.51 8.94
CA LEU A 798 14.95 -5.45 9.67
C LEU A 798 16.16 -5.72 8.77
N ILE A 799 16.03 -6.64 7.82
CA ILE A 799 17.13 -7.12 6.96
C ILE A 799 17.24 -6.29 5.68
N THR A 800 16.13 -5.89 5.05
CA THR A 800 16.17 -5.38 3.67
C THR A 800 16.44 -3.87 3.56
N GLY A 801 16.38 -3.15 4.67
CA GLY A 801 16.49 -1.70 4.71
C GLY A 801 15.47 -0.98 3.83
N GLY A 802 15.79 0.24 3.39
CA GLY A 802 14.83 1.12 2.73
C GLY A 802 15.47 2.24 1.91
N ARG A 803 14.70 3.30 1.62
CA ARG A 803 15.22 4.55 1.05
C ARG A 803 16.17 5.23 2.04
N HIS A 804 17.35 5.63 1.54
CA HIS A 804 18.33 6.47 2.23
C HIS A 804 17.72 7.71 2.88
N PRO A 805 17.81 7.86 4.22
CA PRO A 805 17.76 9.15 4.89
C PRO A 805 18.83 10.09 4.32
N VAL A 806 18.55 11.40 4.21
CA VAL A 806 19.48 12.39 3.65
C VAL A 806 19.49 13.66 4.49
N LEU A 807 20.69 14.16 4.83
CA LEU A 807 20.92 15.54 5.24
C LEU A 807 21.35 16.35 4.01
N GLY A 808 20.55 17.32 3.61
CA GLY A 808 20.93 18.33 2.63
C GLY A 808 21.40 19.60 3.35
N ARG A 809 22.58 20.12 2.99
CA ARG A 809 23.06 21.46 3.38
C ARG A 809 23.19 22.33 2.14
N TYR A 810 22.79 23.59 2.22
CA TYR A 810 22.86 24.51 1.07
C TYR A 810 23.24 25.93 1.48
N LYS A 811 24.00 26.58 0.60
CA LYS A 811 24.26 28.02 0.60
C LYS A 811 23.77 28.58 -0.74
N VAL A 812 22.80 29.48 -0.72
CA VAL A 812 22.13 30.04 -1.90
C VAL A 812 22.32 31.55 -1.98
N GLY A 813 22.71 32.02 -3.16
CA GLY A 813 22.83 33.44 -3.51
C GLY A 813 21.68 33.87 -4.41
N PHE A 814 21.04 34.99 -4.08
CA PHE A 814 19.90 35.51 -4.84
C PHE A 814 19.81 37.04 -4.77
N MET A 815 19.05 37.60 -5.72
CA MET A 815 18.79 39.04 -5.84
C MET A 815 17.46 39.43 -5.17
N ASN A 816 17.26 40.72 -4.89
CA ASN A 816 16.01 41.31 -4.38
C ASN A 816 14.78 41.05 -5.29
N ASP A 817 15.01 40.75 -6.57
CA ASP A 817 13.97 40.36 -7.51
C ASP A 817 13.53 38.88 -7.38
N GLY A 818 14.22 38.05 -6.58
CA GLY A 818 13.93 36.62 -6.41
C GLY A 818 14.67 35.68 -7.36
N ARG A 819 15.56 36.21 -8.22
CA ARG A 819 16.42 35.41 -9.10
C ARG A 819 17.61 34.85 -8.32
N ILE A 820 17.85 33.55 -8.45
CA ILE A 820 18.97 32.84 -7.82
C ILE A 820 20.18 32.90 -8.77
N THR A 821 21.29 33.41 -8.26
CA THR A 821 22.55 33.63 -8.98
C THR A 821 23.54 32.49 -8.74
N ALA A 822 23.51 31.89 -7.55
CA ALA A 822 24.45 30.85 -7.15
C ALA A 822 23.85 29.85 -6.14
N ALA A 823 24.30 28.59 -6.16
CA ALA A 823 24.08 27.65 -5.07
C ALA A 823 25.21 26.62 -4.91
N ASP A 824 25.67 26.39 -3.67
CA ASP A 824 26.53 25.28 -3.25
C ASP A 824 25.69 24.34 -2.37
N VAL A 825 25.52 23.08 -2.77
CA VAL A 825 24.63 22.10 -2.12
C VAL A 825 25.38 20.81 -1.82
N GLN A 826 25.18 20.26 -0.62
CA GLN A 826 25.85 19.05 -0.14
C GLN A 826 24.81 18.04 0.36
N TYR A 827 24.93 16.80 -0.09
CA TYR A 827 24.00 15.70 0.24
C TYR A 827 24.71 14.55 0.95
N TYR A 828 24.37 14.36 2.23
CA TYR A 828 24.89 13.27 3.04
C TYR A 828 23.80 12.20 3.19
N ALA A 829 23.91 11.12 2.42
CA ALA A 829 22.94 10.03 2.38
C ALA A 829 23.37 8.88 3.29
N ASN A 830 22.54 8.48 4.26
CA ASN A 830 22.82 7.35 5.12
C ASN A 830 22.67 6.05 4.32
N ALA A 831 23.79 5.37 4.05
CA ALA A 831 23.85 4.15 3.25
C ALA A 831 23.64 2.87 4.08
N GLY A 832 23.80 2.94 5.41
CA GLY A 832 23.86 1.75 6.26
C GLY A 832 25.23 1.06 6.22
N ASN A 833 25.25 -0.24 6.50
CA ASN A 833 26.47 -1.00 6.77
C ASN A 833 27.24 -1.49 5.54
N THR A 834 26.60 -1.49 4.37
CA THR A 834 27.10 -1.99 3.08
C THR A 834 26.81 -0.98 1.97
N PRO A 835 27.55 -0.99 0.84
CA PRO A 835 27.40 0.05 -0.18
C PRO A 835 26.12 -0.11 -1.02
N ASP A 836 25.75 -1.35 -1.39
CA ASP A 836 24.53 -1.64 -2.17
C ASP A 836 24.45 -0.76 -3.44
N GLU A 837 23.27 -0.20 -3.75
CA GLU A 837 23.05 0.77 -4.84
C GLU A 837 23.39 2.22 -4.43
N SER A 838 23.89 2.47 -3.20
CA SER A 838 24.13 3.81 -2.65
C SER A 838 25.03 4.71 -3.53
N PRO A 839 26.15 4.23 -4.12
CA PRO A 839 26.98 5.03 -5.02
C PRO A 839 26.21 5.59 -6.23
N LEU A 840 25.29 4.81 -6.78
CA LEU A 840 24.45 5.20 -7.92
C LEU A 840 23.35 6.19 -7.49
N ILE A 841 22.86 6.06 -6.25
CA ILE A 841 21.82 6.92 -5.68
C ILE A 841 22.37 8.32 -5.36
N ILE A 842 23.57 8.42 -4.80
CA ILE A 842 24.22 9.73 -4.56
C ILE A 842 24.58 10.46 -5.85
N GLU A 843 24.85 9.71 -6.93
CA GLU A 843 25.05 10.27 -8.26
C GLU A 843 23.72 10.74 -8.89
N LYS A 844 22.65 9.95 -8.83
CA LYS A 844 21.33 10.35 -9.35
C LYS A 844 20.74 11.55 -8.60
N ILE A 845 21.08 11.72 -7.30
CA ILE A 845 20.84 12.96 -6.55
C ILE A 845 21.48 14.17 -7.27
N LEU A 846 22.77 14.10 -7.60
CA LEU A 846 23.50 15.18 -8.28
C LEU A 846 23.19 15.35 -9.75
N LEU A 847 22.57 14.38 -10.41
CA LEU A 847 22.07 14.54 -11.78
C LEU A 847 20.69 15.22 -11.83
N GLN A 848 20.03 15.46 -10.70
CA GLN A 848 18.63 15.94 -10.64
C GLN A 848 18.38 17.02 -9.57
N PHE A 849 19.42 17.51 -8.87
CA PHE A 849 19.29 18.56 -7.86
C PHE A 849 19.08 19.98 -8.41
N ASP A 850 19.08 20.18 -9.74
CA ASP A 850 18.53 21.41 -10.30
C ASP A 850 16.99 21.45 -10.27
N ALA A 851 16.34 20.33 -9.92
CA ALA A 851 14.89 20.17 -9.88
C ALA A 851 14.22 20.65 -11.18
N SER A 852 13.66 21.87 -11.20
CA SER A 852 13.06 22.49 -12.39
C SER A 852 13.68 23.85 -12.75
N TYR A 853 14.85 24.17 -12.19
CA TYR A 853 15.40 25.53 -12.15
C TYR A 853 16.75 25.68 -12.87
N ASN A 854 16.93 26.81 -13.56
CA ASN A 854 18.17 27.11 -14.28
C ASN A 854 19.10 28.02 -13.47
N ILE A 855 19.66 27.50 -12.36
CA ILE A 855 20.60 28.23 -11.50
C ILE A 855 21.95 28.36 -12.23
N PRO A 856 22.41 29.56 -12.63
CA PRO A 856 23.53 29.70 -13.57
C PRO A 856 24.86 29.20 -12.98
N ASN A 857 25.12 29.52 -11.71
CA ASN A 857 26.27 28.99 -10.97
C ASN A 857 25.77 27.95 -9.96
N LEU A 858 26.04 26.66 -10.19
CA LEU A 858 25.48 25.57 -9.38
C LEU A 858 26.54 24.50 -9.13
N ARG A 859 26.82 24.21 -7.84
CA ARG A 859 27.74 23.18 -7.38
C ARG A 859 27.03 22.23 -6.42
N GLY A 860 27.20 20.93 -6.65
CA GLY A 860 26.58 19.87 -5.87
C GLY A 860 27.61 18.81 -5.47
N ARG A 861 27.66 18.44 -4.18
CA ARG A 861 28.46 17.33 -3.65
C ARG A 861 27.56 16.27 -3.02
N SER A 862 27.93 15.00 -3.12
CA SER A 862 27.18 13.92 -2.47
C SER A 862 28.06 12.79 -1.94
N PHE A 863 27.61 12.24 -0.81
CA PHE A 863 28.36 11.33 0.04
C PHE A 863 27.47 10.18 0.50
N ALA A 864 27.94 8.94 0.38
CA ALA A 864 27.28 7.76 0.92
C ALA A 864 27.87 7.46 2.31
N CYS A 865 27.20 7.94 3.37
CA CYS A 865 27.63 7.77 4.76
C CYS A 865 27.47 6.32 5.22
N ARG A 866 28.58 5.67 5.57
CA ARG A 866 28.62 4.31 6.12
C ARG A 866 28.28 4.34 7.61
N THR A 867 27.28 3.56 8.02
CA THR A 867 26.76 3.53 9.41
C THR A 867 26.48 2.10 9.86
N ASN A 868 26.16 1.91 11.13
CA ASN A 868 25.82 0.64 11.76
C ASN A 868 24.31 0.32 11.72
N LEU A 869 23.65 0.72 10.64
CA LEU A 869 22.25 0.44 10.33
C LEU A 869 22.15 -0.52 9.13
N PRO A 870 21.02 -1.24 8.95
CA PRO A 870 20.77 -2.02 7.74
C PRO A 870 20.97 -1.20 6.45
N SER A 871 21.54 -1.83 5.43
CA SER A 871 21.82 -1.20 4.13
C SER A 871 20.58 -0.52 3.54
N SER A 872 20.70 0.77 3.22
CA SER A 872 19.72 1.44 2.37
C SER A 872 19.95 1.07 0.91
N THR A 873 18.87 0.99 0.14
CA THR A 873 18.84 0.40 -1.21
C THR A 873 17.90 1.19 -2.14
N ALA A 874 17.71 0.74 -3.38
CA ALA A 874 16.82 1.38 -4.33
C ALA A 874 15.40 1.55 -3.79
N PHE A 875 14.83 2.74 -3.99
CA PHE A 875 13.40 3.01 -3.82
C PHE A 875 12.92 3.86 -5.00
N ARG A 876 11.70 3.65 -5.51
CA ARG A 876 11.02 4.50 -6.51
C ARG A 876 11.36 6.00 -6.33
N GLY A 877 11.96 6.56 -7.38
CA GLY A 877 12.54 7.91 -7.40
C GLY A 877 14.06 7.96 -7.26
N PHE A 878 14.71 6.92 -6.73
CA PHE A 878 16.16 6.69 -6.74
C PHE A 878 17.00 7.93 -6.39
N GLY A 879 16.85 8.42 -5.15
CA GLY A 879 17.52 9.62 -4.65
C GLY A 879 16.85 10.94 -5.04
N VAL A 880 16.19 11.02 -6.21
CA VAL A 880 15.60 12.27 -6.74
C VAL A 880 14.55 12.91 -5.82
N PRO A 881 13.65 12.18 -5.13
CA PRO A 881 12.77 12.79 -4.13
C PRO A 881 13.52 13.46 -2.98
N GLN A 882 14.70 12.97 -2.61
CA GLN A 882 15.52 13.57 -1.56
C GLN A 882 16.27 14.82 -2.06
N SER A 883 16.77 14.82 -3.31
CA SER A 883 17.39 16.02 -3.89
C SER A 883 16.38 17.15 -4.11
N MET A 884 15.22 16.84 -4.71
CA MET A 884 14.13 17.80 -4.95
C MET A 884 13.60 18.43 -3.66
N VAL A 885 13.36 17.65 -2.60
CA VAL A 885 12.79 18.20 -1.35
C VAL A 885 13.74 19.20 -0.66
N VAL A 886 15.06 18.99 -0.73
CA VAL A 886 16.05 19.97 -0.22
C VAL A 886 16.02 21.26 -1.05
N ILE A 887 15.91 21.15 -2.37
CA ILE A 887 15.94 22.28 -3.29
C ILE A 887 14.64 23.08 -3.24
N GLU A 888 13.48 22.41 -3.17
CA GLU A 888 12.18 23.05 -2.92
C GLU A 888 12.16 23.78 -1.57
N ASN A 889 12.87 23.29 -0.54
CA ASN A 889 13.03 24.01 0.72
C ASN A 889 13.92 25.24 0.58
N MET A 890 15.05 25.13 -0.12
CA MET A 890 15.91 26.27 -0.47
C MET A 890 15.12 27.36 -1.23
N ILE A 891 14.25 27.00 -2.18
CA ILE A 891 13.36 27.93 -2.88
C ILE A 891 12.36 28.59 -1.90
N ASN A 892 11.80 27.83 -0.95
CA ASN A 892 10.91 28.38 0.07
C ASN A 892 11.65 29.34 1.03
N ASP A 893 12.90 29.07 1.39
CA ASP A 893 13.70 29.95 2.24
C ASP A 893 14.03 31.28 1.55
N VAL A 894 14.34 31.24 0.24
CA VAL A 894 14.48 32.45 -0.61
C VAL A 894 13.16 33.24 -0.63
N ALA A 895 12.03 32.55 -0.82
CA ALA A 895 10.70 33.19 -0.81
C ALA A 895 10.36 33.84 0.54
N MET A 896 10.63 33.15 1.65
CA MET A 896 10.41 33.67 3.01
C MET A 896 11.34 34.85 3.33
N THR A 897 12.61 34.79 2.92
CA THR A 897 13.59 35.87 3.15
C THR A 897 13.20 37.15 2.40
N LEU A 898 12.64 37.02 1.19
CA LEU A 898 12.13 38.15 0.39
C LEU A 898 10.67 38.52 0.72
N ALA A 899 10.01 37.82 1.63
CA ALA A 899 8.57 37.91 1.91
C ALA A 899 7.67 37.81 0.66
N ARG A 900 8.10 37.05 -0.37
CA ARG A 900 7.41 36.86 -1.65
C ARG A 900 6.60 35.55 -1.69
N PRO A 901 5.53 35.47 -2.51
CA PRO A 901 4.88 34.20 -2.81
C PRO A 901 5.86 33.21 -3.46
N ALA A 902 5.91 31.99 -2.94
CA ALA A 902 6.97 31.05 -3.30
C ALA A 902 6.88 30.54 -4.75
N GLU A 903 5.71 30.61 -5.39
CA GLU A 903 5.56 30.35 -6.83
C GLU A 903 6.17 31.44 -7.72
N GLU A 904 6.22 32.72 -7.30
CA GLU A 904 6.94 33.76 -8.07
C GLU A 904 8.43 33.40 -8.19
N ILE A 905 9.03 32.92 -7.09
CA ILE A 905 10.42 32.47 -7.06
C ILE A 905 10.61 31.25 -7.96
N ARG A 906 9.64 30.32 -7.99
CA ARG A 906 9.68 29.15 -8.88
C ARG A 906 9.65 29.56 -10.35
N GLU A 907 8.69 30.40 -10.75
CA GLU A 907 8.54 30.90 -12.13
C GLU A 907 9.73 31.74 -12.58
N ARG A 908 10.31 32.54 -11.67
CA ARG A 908 11.46 33.39 -11.99
C ARG A 908 12.69 32.57 -12.37
N ASN A 909 12.91 31.46 -11.68
CA ASN A 909 14.10 30.61 -11.79
C ASN A 909 13.89 29.33 -12.62
N MET A 910 12.67 29.05 -13.09
CA MET A 910 12.37 27.90 -13.96
C MET A 910 13.18 27.97 -15.28
N TYR A 911 13.49 26.82 -15.87
CA TYR A 911 13.94 26.76 -17.27
C TYR A 911 12.86 27.38 -18.20
N LYS A 912 13.26 28.27 -19.12
CA LYS A 912 12.35 29.03 -20.01
C LYS A 912 12.59 28.78 -21.49
N ASP A 913 13.87 28.73 -21.86
CA ASP A 913 14.36 28.50 -23.21
C ASP A 913 15.14 27.18 -23.29
N VAL A 914 15.29 26.63 -24.51
CA VAL A 914 16.13 25.45 -24.76
C VAL A 914 17.56 25.74 -24.29
N SER A 915 18.05 24.95 -23.33
CA SER A 915 19.29 25.26 -22.65
C SER A 915 19.94 24.02 -22.04
N LEU A 916 21.24 24.12 -21.74
CA LEU A 916 22.00 23.02 -21.13
C LEU A 916 21.73 22.93 -19.63
N THR A 917 21.49 21.71 -19.14
CA THR A 917 21.51 21.39 -17.71
C THR A 917 22.91 21.60 -17.11
N HIS A 918 23.00 21.53 -15.79
CA HIS A 918 24.29 21.53 -15.07
C HIS A 918 25.21 20.37 -15.44
N TYR A 919 24.68 19.26 -15.99
CA TYR A 919 25.43 18.14 -16.58
C TYR A 919 25.54 18.20 -18.11
N LYS A 920 25.35 19.38 -18.72
CA LYS A 920 25.55 19.65 -20.16
C LYS A 920 24.65 18.85 -21.10
N MET A 921 23.50 18.36 -20.63
CA MET A 921 22.44 17.81 -21.49
C MET A 921 21.52 18.94 -21.95
N GLU A 922 21.15 18.97 -23.22
CA GLU A 922 20.14 19.90 -23.72
C GLU A 922 18.74 19.56 -23.18
N PHE A 923 17.99 20.57 -22.75
CA PHE A 923 16.65 20.43 -22.20
C PHE A 923 15.70 21.49 -22.79
N ASP A 924 14.55 21.02 -23.29
CA ASP A 924 13.44 21.85 -23.76
C ASP A 924 12.37 21.99 -22.65
N PRO A 925 12.11 23.21 -22.14
CA PRO A 925 11.12 23.46 -21.10
C PRO A 925 9.69 23.75 -21.58
N GLU A 926 9.36 23.70 -22.88
CA GLU A 926 8.00 23.98 -23.39
C GLU A 926 6.93 23.19 -22.61
N ASN A 927 7.16 21.89 -22.48
CA ASN A 927 6.25 20.97 -21.80
C ASN A 927 6.19 21.18 -20.27
N LEU A 928 7.28 21.64 -19.66
CA LEU A 928 7.34 21.98 -18.24
C LEU A 928 6.47 23.22 -17.95
N GLN A 929 6.61 24.26 -18.76
CA GLN A 929 5.83 25.50 -18.67
C GLN A 929 4.34 25.25 -18.94
N ARG A 930 4.00 24.46 -19.97
CA ARG A 930 2.59 24.07 -20.22
C ARG A 930 1.96 23.34 -19.03
N CYS A 931 2.65 22.37 -18.45
CA CYS A 931 2.13 21.64 -17.28
C CYS A 931 1.93 22.55 -16.06
N TRP A 932 2.78 23.56 -15.89
CA TRP A 932 2.68 24.55 -14.82
C TRP A 932 1.48 25.50 -14.99
N GLU A 933 1.28 26.06 -16.19
CA GLU A 933 0.15 26.96 -16.47
C GLU A 933 -1.19 26.23 -16.41
N GLU A 934 -1.34 25.07 -17.07
CA GLU A 934 -2.56 24.27 -16.98
C GLU A 934 -2.89 23.90 -15.53
N CYS A 935 -1.86 23.68 -14.69
CA CYS A 935 -2.04 23.33 -13.28
C CYS A 935 -2.56 24.50 -12.44
N LYS A 936 -2.08 25.72 -12.68
CA LYS A 936 -2.61 26.93 -12.03
C LYS A 936 -4.07 27.17 -12.40
N GLU A 937 -4.42 26.98 -13.68
CA GLU A 937 -5.77 27.16 -14.21
C GLU A 937 -6.76 26.11 -13.66
N ARG A 938 -6.57 24.82 -14.00
CA ARG A 938 -7.57 23.77 -13.74
C ARG A 938 -7.65 23.36 -12.26
N ALA A 939 -6.73 23.83 -11.43
CA ALA A 939 -6.78 23.68 -9.98
C ALA A 939 -7.28 24.94 -9.25
N ASP A 940 -7.66 26.00 -9.97
CA ASP A 940 -8.00 27.34 -9.47
C ASP A 940 -7.08 27.79 -8.32
N VAL A 941 -5.80 27.95 -8.61
CA VAL A 941 -4.81 28.35 -7.59
C VAL A 941 -5.10 29.75 -7.04
N THR A 942 -5.62 30.66 -7.87
CA THR A 942 -5.91 32.04 -7.52
C THR A 942 -7.14 32.17 -6.61
N GLY A 943 -8.29 31.63 -7.01
CA GLY A 943 -9.53 31.70 -6.21
C GLY A 943 -9.40 30.91 -4.91
N ARG A 944 -8.86 29.68 -4.95
CA ARG A 944 -8.60 28.89 -3.73
C ARG A 944 -7.63 29.57 -2.77
N ARG A 945 -6.68 30.39 -3.25
CA ARG A 945 -5.81 31.19 -2.37
C ARG A 945 -6.55 32.33 -1.69
N GLN A 946 -7.46 33.01 -2.38
CA GLN A 946 -8.33 34.02 -1.77
C GLN A 946 -9.21 33.38 -0.68
N ASP A 947 -9.78 32.20 -0.97
CA ASP A 947 -10.54 31.41 0.01
C ASP A 947 -9.72 30.94 1.20
N ILE A 948 -8.47 30.52 0.99
CA ILE A 948 -7.56 30.12 2.06
C ILE A 948 -7.17 31.31 2.92
N THR A 949 -6.98 32.49 2.33
CA THR A 949 -6.71 33.74 3.07
C THR A 949 -7.92 34.13 3.92
N ARG A 950 -9.13 34.14 3.33
CA ARG A 950 -10.40 34.37 4.03
C ARG A 950 -10.61 33.38 5.18
N PHE A 951 -10.42 32.08 4.93
CA PHE A 951 -10.48 31.03 5.94
C PHE A 951 -9.47 31.25 7.07
N ASN A 952 -8.22 31.57 6.74
CA ASN A 952 -7.13 31.75 7.72
C ASN A 952 -7.30 33.01 8.58
N LEU A 953 -7.97 34.05 8.09
CA LEU A 953 -8.36 35.22 8.89
C LEU A 953 -9.51 34.87 9.85
N GLN A 954 -10.54 34.17 9.36
CA GLN A 954 -11.72 33.81 10.13
C GLN A 954 -11.47 32.72 11.19
N HIS A 955 -10.54 31.80 10.94
CA HIS A 955 -10.28 30.65 11.81
C HIS A 955 -8.98 30.83 12.60
N ARG A 956 -9.09 31.16 13.89
CA ARG A 956 -7.92 31.22 14.79
C ARG A 956 -7.24 29.85 14.92
N TRP A 957 -8.02 28.80 15.17
CA TRP A 957 -7.57 27.47 15.62
C TRP A 957 -7.49 26.38 14.54
N LYS A 958 -7.75 26.74 13.27
CA LYS A 958 -7.57 25.86 12.09
C LYS A 958 -6.98 26.73 10.97
N LYS A 959 -6.00 26.21 10.24
CA LYS A 959 -5.42 26.90 9.07
C LYS A 959 -5.47 25.99 7.83
N ARG A 960 -5.46 26.60 6.66
CA ARG A 960 -5.26 25.95 5.34
C ARG A 960 -4.00 26.52 4.69
N GLY A 961 -3.39 25.74 3.81
CA GLY A 961 -2.26 26.16 2.98
C GLY A 961 -2.40 25.60 1.57
N LEU A 962 -1.68 26.19 0.62
CA LEU A 962 -1.65 25.79 -0.79
C LEU A 962 -0.23 25.98 -1.32
N ALA A 963 0.26 24.99 -2.07
CA ALA A 963 1.54 25.04 -2.75
C ALA A 963 1.39 24.41 -4.14
N VAL A 964 2.17 24.91 -5.10
CA VAL A 964 2.28 24.37 -6.46
C VAL A 964 3.77 24.15 -6.72
N VAL A 965 4.14 22.98 -7.22
CA VAL A 965 5.53 22.51 -7.31
C VAL A 965 5.77 21.91 -8.71
N PRO A 966 6.75 22.41 -9.48
CA PRO A 966 7.09 21.88 -10.80
C PRO A 966 7.95 20.60 -10.67
N ILE A 967 8.02 19.79 -11.73
CA ILE A 967 8.89 18.61 -11.75
C ILE A 967 9.47 18.32 -13.15
N LYS A 968 10.79 18.16 -13.21
CA LYS A 968 11.55 17.54 -14.31
C LYS A 968 12.25 16.30 -13.75
N TYR A 969 12.12 15.15 -14.40
CA TYR A 969 12.68 13.88 -13.92
C TYR A 969 13.33 13.09 -15.07
N GLY A 970 14.61 12.79 -14.94
CA GLY A 970 15.42 12.03 -15.91
C GLY A 970 15.18 10.52 -15.83
N ILE A 971 14.49 9.99 -16.84
CA ILE A 971 14.24 8.55 -17.05
C ILE A 971 15.55 7.83 -17.44
N GLY A 972 15.64 6.52 -17.20
CA GLY A 972 16.79 5.69 -17.58
C GLY A 972 17.86 5.56 -16.49
N PHE A 973 18.75 4.58 -16.71
CA PHE A 973 19.90 4.30 -15.86
C PHE A 973 21.03 5.30 -16.13
N SER A 974 21.84 5.63 -15.11
CA SER A 974 23.09 6.38 -15.33
C SER A 974 24.09 5.56 -16.14
N GLU A 975 24.17 4.26 -15.86
CA GLU A 975 25.01 3.31 -16.57
C GLU A 975 24.38 2.91 -17.91
N GLY A 976 25.03 3.32 -19.01
CA GLY A 976 24.49 3.14 -20.37
C GLY A 976 24.22 1.67 -20.73
N PHE A 977 25.06 0.74 -20.28
CA PHE A 977 24.89 -0.69 -20.58
C PHE A 977 23.67 -1.34 -19.91
N LEU A 978 23.10 -0.73 -18.85
CA LEU A 978 21.85 -1.19 -18.26
C LEU A 978 20.62 -0.79 -19.10
N SER A 979 20.77 0.13 -20.06
CA SER A 979 19.68 0.56 -20.94
C SER A 979 19.47 -0.38 -22.14
N GLN A 980 19.50 -1.69 -21.88
CA GLN A 980 19.25 -2.77 -22.85
C GLN A 980 18.04 -3.63 -22.46
N ALA A 981 17.45 -4.33 -23.43
CA ALA A 981 16.45 -5.37 -23.22
C ALA A 981 16.41 -6.36 -24.39
N ALA A 982 15.91 -7.56 -24.12
CA ALA A 982 15.71 -8.61 -25.09
C ALA A 982 14.34 -9.29 -24.89
N ALA A 983 13.89 -9.99 -25.92
CA ALA A 983 12.63 -10.72 -25.94
C ALA A 983 12.72 -11.97 -26.82
N LEU A 984 11.79 -12.90 -26.60
CA LEU A 984 11.62 -14.12 -27.37
C LEU A 984 10.13 -14.26 -27.72
N VAL A 985 9.84 -14.52 -28.99
CA VAL A 985 8.48 -14.68 -29.51
C VAL A 985 8.35 -16.02 -30.22
N HIS A 986 7.27 -16.74 -29.93
CA HIS A 986 6.89 -17.97 -30.62
C HIS A 986 5.46 -17.82 -31.16
N ILE A 987 5.26 -18.19 -32.42
CA ILE A 987 3.93 -18.34 -33.03
C ILE A 987 3.70 -19.84 -33.23
N TYR A 988 2.69 -20.39 -32.59
CA TYR A 988 2.36 -21.81 -32.68
C TYR A 988 1.51 -22.12 -33.92
N LYS A 989 1.38 -23.42 -34.24
CA LYS A 989 0.65 -23.90 -35.42
C LYS A 989 -0.85 -23.62 -35.41
N ASP A 990 -1.41 -23.24 -34.26
CA ASP A 990 -2.81 -22.81 -34.08
C ASP A 990 -2.99 -21.28 -34.23
N GLY A 991 -1.91 -20.53 -34.48
CA GLY A 991 -1.91 -19.07 -34.54
C GLY A 991 -1.82 -18.38 -33.19
N SER A 992 -1.70 -19.11 -32.07
CA SER A 992 -1.44 -18.51 -30.76
C SER A 992 0.01 -18.03 -30.64
N VAL A 993 0.22 -16.95 -29.91
CA VAL A 993 1.51 -16.27 -29.79
C VAL A 993 1.95 -16.24 -28.34
N LEU A 994 3.12 -16.82 -28.04
CA LEU A 994 3.76 -16.75 -26.73
C LEU A 994 4.95 -15.79 -26.77
N ILE A 995 5.01 -14.89 -25.79
CA ILE A 995 6.08 -13.90 -25.64
C ILE A 995 6.72 -14.06 -24.27
N SER A 996 8.05 -14.03 -24.22
CA SER A 996 8.85 -13.82 -22.99
C SER A 996 9.76 -12.61 -23.20
N HIS A 997 10.01 -11.85 -22.14
CA HIS A 997 10.84 -10.63 -22.18
C HIS A 997 11.52 -10.41 -20.83
N GLY A 998 12.65 -9.69 -20.82
CA GLY A 998 13.51 -9.57 -19.64
C GLY A 998 12.90 -8.83 -18.43
N GLY A 999 11.93 -7.94 -18.66
CA GLY A 999 11.28 -7.18 -17.58
C GLY A 999 10.18 -7.94 -16.81
N THR A 1000 10.14 -7.80 -15.48
CA THR A 1000 9.22 -8.51 -14.58
C THR A 1000 7.96 -7.70 -14.24
N GLU A 1001 6.82 -8.38 -14.07
CA GLU A 1001 5.56 -7.76 -13.63
C GLU A 1001 5.50 -7.67 -12.10
N MET A 1002 5.34 -6.44 -11.59
CA MET A 1002 5.21 -6.12 -10.16
C MET A 1002 3.98 -5.24 -9.86
N GLY A 1003 3.03 -5.19 -10.79
CA GLY A 1003 1.78 -4.42 -10.70
C GLY A 1003 1.76 -3.13 -11.52
N GLN A 1004 2.79 -2.86 -12.31
CA GLN A 1004 2.90 -1.71 -13.21
C GLN A 1004 2.26 -1.94 -14.58
N GLY A 1005 1.74 -3.14 -14.84
CA GLY A 1005 1.09 -3.52 -16.09
C GLY A 1005 2.07 -3.66 -17.25
N LEU A 1006 3.32 -4.06 -16.97
CA LEU A 1006 4.31 -4.28 -18.01
C LEU A 1006 3.86 -5.38 -18.97
N HIS A 1007 3.44 -6.55 -18.48
CA HIS A 1007 2.96 -7.62 -19.36
C HIS A 1007 1.71 -7.17 -20.13
N THR A 1008 0.83 -6.35 -19.54
CA THR A 1008 -0.32 -5.75 -20.24
C THR A 1008 0.12 -4.91 -21.44
N LYS A 1009 1.06 -3.98 -21.23
CA LYS A 1009 1.59 -3.08 -22.25
C LYS A 1009 2.32 -3.82 -23.37
N ILE A 1010 3.11 -4.84 -23.03
CA ILE A 1010 3.83 -5.64 -24.03
C ILE A 1010 2.86 -6.40 -24.95
N GLN A 1011 1.74 -6.91 -24.41
CA GLN A 1011 0.70 -7.50 -25.27
C GLN A 1011 0.01 -6.47 -26.17
N GLN A 1012 -0.20 -5.24 -25.70
CA GLN A 1012 -0.77 -4.17 -26.53
C GLN A 1012 0.18 -3.78 -27.68
N VAL A 1013 1.51 -3.75 -27.43
CA VAL A 1013 2.52 -3.60 -28.50
C VAL A 1013 2.44 -4.77 -29.47
N ALA A 1014 2.49 -6.01 -29.00
CA ALA A 1014 2.47 -7.18 -29.89
C ALA A 1014 1.17 -7.30 -30.71
N SER A 1015 0.01 -7.02 -30.11
CA SER A 1015 -1.29 -7.00 -30.78
C SER A 1015 -1.35 -5.97 -31.89
N ARG A 1016 -0.75 -4.78 -31.67
CA ARG A 1016 -0.64 -3.71 -32.66
C ARG A 1016 0.29 -4.09 -33.83
N GLU A 1017 1.50 -4.55 -33.55
CA GLU A 1017 2.50 -4.82 -34.61
C GLU A 1017 2.17 -6.09 -35.42
N LEU A 1018 1.48 -7.07 -34.83
CA LEU A 1018 0.96 -8.26 -35.55
C LEU A 1018 -0.43 -8.07 -36.17
N ASN A 1019 -1.17 -7.01 -35.78
CA ASN A 1019 -2.58 -6.79 -36.15
C ASN A 1019 -3.51 -7.99 -35.80
N ILE A 1020 -3.32 -8.59 -34.62
CA ILE A 1020 -4.14 -9.70 -34.10
C ILE A 1020 -4.76 -9.35 -32.74
N PRO A 1021 -5.93 -9.92 -32.37
CA PRO A 1021 -6.55 -9.65 -31.09
C PRO A 1021 -5.71 -10.16 -29.90
N LEU A 1022 -5.75 -9.42 -28.79
CA LEU A 1022 -5.05 -9.73 -27.53
C LEU A 1022 -5.33 -11.15 -27.00
N SER A 1023 -6.48 -11.76 -27.34
CA SER A 1023 -6.85 -13.12 -26.95
C SER A 1023 -5.95 -14.21 -27.54
N LEU A 1024 -5.29 -13.96 -28.67
CA LEU A 1024 -4.32 -14.89 -29.27
C LEU A 1024 -2.92 -14.76 -28.66
N ILE A 1025 -2.66 -13.74 -27.84
CA ILE A 1025 -1.33 -13.44 -27.30
C ILE A 1025 -1.26 -13.85 -25.83
N HIS A 1026 -0.15 -14.48 -25.44
CA HIS A 1026 0.15 -14.89 -24.07
C HIS A 1026 1.55 -14.45 -23.64
N ILE A 1027 1.72 -14.21 -22.35
CA ILE A 1027 3.00 -14.04 -21.65
C ILE A 1027 2.92 -14.91 -20.41
N THR A 1028 3.86 -15.86 -20.27
CA THR A 1028 3.90 -16.83 -19.17
C THR A 1028 4.59 -16.26 -17.93
N GLU A 1029 5.86 -15.87 -18.09
CA GLU A 1029 6.77 -15.38 -17.04
C GLU A 1029 8.05 -14.78 -17.66
N THR A 1030 8.84 -14.11 -16.82
CA THR A 1030 10.24 -13.79 -17.09
C THR A 1030 11.12 -14.96 -16.64
N CYS A 1031 11.97 -15.49 -17.53
CA CYS A 1031 12.94 -16.53 -17.18
C CYS A 1031 14.29 -16.28 -17.85
N THR A 1032 15.37 -16.50 -17.11
CA THR A 1032 16.75 -16.42 -17.64
C THR A 1032 17.07 -17.47 -18.70
N SER A 1033 16.30 -18.57 -18.79
CA SER A 1033 16.45 -19.59 -19.84
C SER A 1033 15.75 -19.23 -21.15
N SER A 1034 14.82 -18.26 -21.15
CA SER A 1034 14.17 -17.74 -22.37
C SER A 1034 14.76 -16.40 -22.81
N VAL A 1035 15.17 -15.56 -21.85
CA VAL A 1035 15.82 -14.28 -22.09
C VAL A 1035 16.96 -14.10 -21.09
N PRO A 1036 18.23 -14.31 -21.48
CA PRO A 1036 19.38 -14.13 -20.60
C PRO A 1036 19.80 -12.65 -20.48
N ASN A 1037 20.76 -12.36 -19.60
CA ASN A 1037 21.48 -11.08 -19.51
C ASN A 1037 20.57 -9.85 -19.32
N THR A 1038 19.49 -10.01 -18.57
CA THR A 1038 18.42 -9.00 -18.41
C THR A 1038 18.79 -7.92 -17.38
N SER A 1039 18.73 -6.66 -17.78
CA SER A 1039 18.73 -5.51 -16.86
C SER A 1039 17.64 -5.60 -15.78
N PRO A 1040 17.81 -4.97 -14.60
CA PRO A 1040 16.78 -4.92 -13.57
C PRO A 1040 15.54 -4.18 -14.06
N SER A 1041 14.37 -4.61 -13.59
CA SER A 1041 13.09 -3.95 -13.87
C SER A 1041 12.95 -2.68 -13.01
N ALA A 1042 13.67 -1.63 -13.42
CA ALA A 1042 13.89 -0.40 -12.66
C ALA A 1042 13.90 0.84 -13.58
N ALA A 1043 14.42 1.97 -13.08
CA ALA A 1043 14.64 3.24 -13.78
C ALA A 1043 13.44 3.85 -14.56
N SER A 1044 12.22 3.37 -14.30
CA SER A 1044 10.99 3.60 -15.09
C SER A 1044 11.04 3.12 -16.55
N PHE A 1045 12.18 2.60 -17.02
CA PHE A 1045 12.47 2.29 -18.43
C PHE A 1045 11.91 0.93 -18.92
N GLY A 1046 11.35 0.12 -18.01
CA GLY A 1046 10.95 -1.26 -18.30
C GLY A 1046 9.90 -1.44 -19.41
N THR A 1047 9.01 -0.47 -19.63
CA THR A 1047 8.04 -0.52 -20.75
C THR A 1047 8.77 -0.31 -22.08
N ASP A 1048 9.53 0.76 -22.17
CA ASP A 1048 10.16 1.28 -23.37
C ASP A 1048 11.14 0.24 -23.94
N ALA A 1049 12.03 -0.26 -23.08
CA ALA A 1049 13.05 -1.23 -23.46
C ALA A 1049 12.45 -2.57 -23.94
N ASN A 1050 11.58 -3.19 -23.13
CA ASN A 1050 10.99 -4.49 -23.48
C ASN A 1050 9.98 -4.36 -24.64
N GLY A 1051 9.29 -3.23 -24.75
CA GLY A 1051 8.36 -2.93 -25.84
C GLY A 1051 9.09 -2.81 -27.17
N MET A 1052 10.22 -2.10 -27.20
CA MET A 1052 11.08 -2.03 -28.39
C MET A 1052 11.74 -3.37 -28.71
N ALA A 1053 12.16 -4.16 -27.72
CA ALA A 1053 12.69 -5.51 -27.94
C ALA A 1053 11.66 -6.46 -28.56
N VAL A 1054 10.43 -6.50 -28.04
CA VAL A 1054 9.34 -7.30 -28.62
C VAL A 1054 8.97 -6.80 -30.01
N ARG A 1055 8.85 -5.48 -30.21
CA ARG A 1055 8.60 -4.88 -31.53
C ARG A 1055 9.69 -5.25 -32.55
N HIS A 1056 10.96 -5.25 -32.16
CA HIS A 1056 12.06 -5.68 -33.01
C HIS A 1056 11.94 -7.16 -33.41
N CYS A 1057 11.57 -8.04 -32.48
CA CYS A 1057 11.32 -9.47 -32.77
C CYS A 1057 10.16 -9.69 -33.76
N LEU A 1058 9.19 -8.79 -33.80
CA LEU A 1058 8.01 -8.88 -34.68
C LEU A 1058 8.25 -8.27 -36.07
N LEU A 1059 9.13 -7.27 -36.18
CA LEU A 1059 9.44 -6.56 -37.43
C LEU A 1059 10.67 -7.11 -38.19
N THR A 1060 11.53 -7.90 -37.54
CA THR A 1060 12.74 -8.44 -38.18
C THR A 1060 12.41 -9.65 -39.07
N PRO A 1061 12.83 -9.69 -40.35
CA PRO A 1061 12.43 -10.73 -41.31
C PRO A 1061 13.17 -12.07 -41.11
N HIS A 1062 12.84 -12.77 -40.03
CA HIS A 1062 13.28 -14.15 -39.75
C HIS A 1062 12.09 -15.13 -39.57
N VAL A 1063 10.92 -14.78 -40.12
CA VAL A 1063 9.74 -15.67 -40.15
C VAL A 1063 9.99 -16.82 -41.13
N ILE A 1064 10.53 -17.93 -40.62
CA ILE A 1064 10.59 -19.20 -41.37
C ILE A 1064 9.17 -19.76 -41.48
N ILE A 1065 8.48 -19.42 -42.56
CA ILE A 1065 7.20 -20.04 -42.93
C ILE A 1065 7.49 -21.47 -43.41
N THR A 1066 7.53 -22.44 -42.49
CA THR A 1066 7.61 -23.86 -42.85
C THR A 1066 6.36 -24.27 -43.65
N PRO A 1067 6.49 -25.08 -44.71
CA PRO A 1067 5.49 -25.11 -45.78
C PRO A 1067 4.32 -26.06 -45.49
N HIS A 1068 3.12 -25.51 -45.27
CA HIS A 1068 1.86 -26.24 -45.42
C HIS A 1068 0.87 -25.50 -46.32
N VAL A 1069 0.32 -26.28 -47.24
CA VAL A 1069 -0.54 -25.94 -48.39
C VAL A 1069 -1.68 -24.97 -48.05
N ILE A 1070 -1.74 -23.84 -48.77
CA ILE A 1070 -2.98 -23.05 -48.88
C ILE A 1070 -3.91 -23.79 -49.85
N THR A 1071 -5.01 -24.33 -49.34
CA THR A 1071 -6.11 -24.85 -50.17
C THR A 1071 -7.13 -23.75 -50.47
N THR A 1072 -7.67 -23.75 -51.69
CA THR A 1072 -8.69 -22.82 -52.24
C THR A 1072 -8.13 -21.45 -52.71
N PRO A 1073 -8.73 -20.79 -53.72
CA PRO A 1073 -8.24 -21.05 -55.08
C PRO A 1073 -8.20 -19.79 -55.98
N HIS A 1074 -7.07 -19.08 -56.01
CA HIS A 1074 -6.80 -18.07 -57.06
C HIS A 1074 -5.43 -18.25 -57.71
N VAL A 1075 -5.37 -17.91 -59.00
CA VAL A 1075 -4.36 -18.37 -59.97
C VAL A 1075 -2.94 -17.93 -59.61
N ILE A 1076 -2.02 -18.90 -59.58
CA ILE A 1076 -0.57 -18.64 -59.55
C ILE A 1076 -0.04 -18.63 -60.99
N THR A 1077 0.70 -17.59 -61.36
CA THR A 1077 1.56 -17.60 -62.56
C THR A 1077 3.02 -17.60 -62.13
N THR A 1078 3.71 -18.72 -62.39
CA THR A 1078 5.17 -18.87 -62.18
C THR A 1078 5.91 -18.55 -63.50
N PRO A 1079 7.25 -18.47 -63.54
CA PRO A 1079 8.10 -19.65 -63.35
C PRO A 1079 9.03 -19.56 -62.14
N HIS A 1080 9.18 -20.68 -61.42
CA HIS A 1080 10.34 -20.91 -60.55
C HIS A 1080 11.40 -21.70 -61.32
N VAL A 1081 12.68 -21.53 -60.95
CA VAL A 1081 13.70 -22.57 -61.11
C VAL A 1081 14.04 -23.09 -59.72
N ILE A 1082 13.86 -24.39 -59.50
CA ILE A 1082 14.15 -25.08 -58.23
C ILE A 1082 15.35 -25.99 -58.47
N THR A 1083 16.34 -25.95 -57.58
CA THR A 1083 17.43 -26.93 -57.51
C THR A 1083 17.70 -27.33 -56.06
N THR A 1084 17.81 -28.63 -55.83
CA THR A 1084 18.06 -29.33 -54.55
C THR A 1084 18.63 -30.72 -54.89
N PRO A 1085 19.07 -31.57 -53.92
CA PRO A 1085 19.29 -31.35 -52.48
C PRO A 1085 20.71 -31.80 -51.99
N HIS A 1086 20.92 -31.86 -50.65
CA HIS A 1086 21.96 -32.64 -49.92
C HIS A 1086 23.39 -31.99 -49.81
N VAL A 1087 24.20 -32.14 -48.72
CA VAL A 1087 24.04 -32.86 -47.42
C VAL A 1087 25.07 -32.41 -46.32
N ILE A 1088 24.63 -32.36 -45.04
CA ILE A 1088 25.34 -32.66 -43.75
C ILE A 1088 26.56 -31.82 -43.20
N THR A 1089 26.26 -31.08 -42.12
CA THR A 1089 26.99 -30.89 -40.81
C THR A 1089 28.30 -30.11 -40.60
N THR A 1090 28.41 -29.65 -39.35
CA THR A 1090 29.55 -29.19 -38.52
C THR A 1090 29.84 -27.68 -38.46
N PRO A 1091 30.25 -27.14 -37.29
CA PRO A 1091 30.23 -25.69 -37.02
C PRO A 1091 31.63 -25.05 -37.03
N HIS A 1092 31.71 -23.82 -37.54
CA HIS A 1092 32.83 -22.92 -37.25
C HIS A 1092 32.34 -21.57 -36.74
N VAL A 1093 32.79 -21.22 -35.53
CA VAL A 1093 32.71 -19.87 -34.99
C VAL A 1093 33.70 -19.00 -35.76
N ILE A 1094 33.25 -17.87 -36.31
CA ILE A 1094 34.12 -16.83 -36.86
C ILE A 1094 34.03 -15.61 -35.93
N MET A 1095 35.16 -15.30 -35.29
CA MET A 1095 35.33 -14.19 -34.36
C MET A 1095 36.08 -13.05 -35.08
N PRO A 1096 35.50 -11.84 -35.21
CA PRO A 1096 36.25 -10.66 -35.62
C PRO A 1096 37.07 -10.10 -34.46
N HIS A 1097 38.31 -9.70 -34.71
CA HIS A 1097 39.21 -9.15 -33.70
C HIS A 1097 38.90 -7.69 -33.32
N VAL A 1098 39.32 -7.31 -32.11
CA VAL A 1098 39.33 -5.93 -31.62
C VAL A 1098 40.29 -5.06 -32.44
N ILE A 1099 39.82 -3.91 -32.90
CA ILE A 1099 40.65 -2.75 -33.26
C ILE A 1099 40.00 -1.49 -32.66
N MET A 1100 40.70 -0.79 -31.77
CA MET A 1100 40.36 0.59 -31.40
C MET A 1100 40.93 1.55 -32.45
N PRO A 1101 40.23 2.66 -32.73
CA PRO A 1101 40.76 3.93 -32.20
C PRO A 1101 39.70 4.92 -31.68
N HIS A 1102 40.13 5.69 -30.68
CA HIS A 1102 39.70 7.04 -30.26
C HIS A 1102 38.24 7.52 -30.43
N VAL A 1103 37.59 7.64 -29.26
CA VAL A 1103 36.72 8.75 -28.79
C VAL A 1103 36.36 9.85 -29.80
N ILE A 1104 35.08 9.93 -30.15
CA ILE A 1104 34.34 11.19 -30.39
C ILE A 1104 33.02 11.12 -29.61
N THR A 1105 32.61 12.22 -28.96
CA THR A 1105 31.48 12.28 -28.02
C THR A 1105 30.26 13.02 -28.58
N THR A 1106 29.17 12.30 -28.89
CA THR A 1106 27.81 12.87 -29.03
C THR A 1106 26.75 11.79 -28.78
N PRO A 1107 25.81 11.97 -27.83
CA PRO A 1107 24.63 11.10 -27.71
C PRO A 1107 23.50 11.59 -28.64
N HIS A 1108 22.80 10.68 -29.32
CA HIS A 1108 21.66 11.02 -30.16
C HIS A 1108 20.32 10.92 -29.41
N VAL A 1109 19.64 12.08 -29.35
CA VAL A 1109 18.18 12.31 -29.30
C VAL A 1109 17.27 11.09 -29.06
N ILE A 1110 16.64 11.06 -27.88
CA ILE A 1110 15.32 10.43 -27.66
C ILE A 1110 14.47 11.40 -26.83
N THR A 1111 13.31 11.79 -27.36
CA THR A 1111 12.36 12.71 -26.71
C THR A 1111 11.44 12.00 -25.70
N PRO A 1112 10.87 12.71 -24.70
CA PRO A 1112 10.33 12.10 -23.47
C PRO A 1112 8.85 11.68 -23.57
N HIS A 1113 8.34 10.96 -22.55
CA HIS A 1113 7.21 11.42 -21.70
C HIS A 1113 6.82 10.48 -20.53
N VAL A 1114 6.81 11.04 -19.31
CA VAL A 1114 5.86 10.80 -18.19
C VAL A 1114 5.79 9.43 -17.47
N ILE A 1115 5.95 9.43 -16.13
CA ILE A 1115 5.04 8.75 -15.17
C ILE A 1115 5.13 9.30 -13.72
N ILE A 1116 3.94 9.46 -13.14
CA ILE A 1116 3.53 10.03 -11.83
C ILE A 1116 4.34 9.62 -10.58
N THR A 1117 4.54 10.58 -9.65
CA THR A 1117 4.55 10.35 -8.17
C THR A 1117 3.81 11.49 -7.43
N PRO A 1118 2.96 11.20 -6.43
CA PRO A 1118 2.31 12.23 -5.63
C PRO A 1118 3.21 12.71 -4.48
N HIS A 1119 3.33 14.02 -4.30
CA HIS A 1119 4.01 14.65 -3.17
C HIS A 1119 3.03 15.47 -2.32
N VAL A 1120 3.29 15.51 -1.00
CA VAL A 1120 2.56 16.29 0.00
C VAL A 1120 3.60 17.00 0.86
N ILE A 1121 3.43 18.31 1.07
CA ILE A 1121 4.30 19.14 1.91
C ILE A 1121 3.43 19.80 2.99
N ILE A 1122 3.99 19.96 4.19
CA ILE A 1122 3.31 20.46 5.39
C ILE A 1122 4.12 21.63 5.95
N THR A 1123 3.45 22.75 6.25
CA THR A 1123 4.02 23.91 6.98
C THR A 1123 3.15 24.27 8.20
N PRO A 1124 3.67 25.00 9.20
CA PRO A 1124 3.40 24.61 10.58
C PRO A 1124 2.43 25.51 11.37
N HIS A 1125 2.09 25.01 12.58
CA HIS A 1125 1.47 25.70 13.72
C HIS A 1125 0.09 26.37 13.53
N VAL A 1126 -0.96 25.70 14.02
CA VAL A 1126 -1.72 26.09 15.23
C VAL A 1126 -2.68 24.94 15.59
N ILE A 1127 -2.79 24.59 16.88
CA ILE A 1127 -3.58 23.48 17.49
C ILE A 1127 -3.57 22.17 16.70
N THR A 1128 -2.82 21.18 17.22
CA THR A 1128 -2.51 19.90 16.58
C THR A 1128 -3.72 18.99 16.37
N THR A 1129 -4.47 19.29 15.32
CA THR A 1129 -5.51 18.45 14.72
C THR A 1129 -4.91 17.61 13.58
N PRO A 1130 -5.45 16.41 13.28
CA PRO A 1130 -5.02 15.65 12.11
C PRO A 1130 -5.36 16.43 10.83
N HIS A 1131 -4.39 16.55 9.92
CA HIS A 1131 -4.60 17.19 8.63
C HIS A 1131 -5.47 16.33 7.72
N VAL A 1132 -6.35 16.97 6.95
CA VAL A 1132 -7.19 16.33 5.94
C VAL A 1132 -6.86 16.95 4.58
N THR A 1133 -6.41 16.13 3.65
CA THR A 1133 -6.17 16.57 2.25
C THR A 1133 -7.52 16.71 1.57
N THR A 1134 -7.94 17.92 1.22
CA THR A 1134 -9.27 18.18 0.65
C THR A 1134 -9.35 17.83 -0.83
N THR A 1135 -8.43 18.32 -1.67
CA THR A 1135 -8.30 17.91 -3.08
C THR A 1135 -6.86 18.05 -3.61
N PRO A 1136 -6.22 16.96 -4.07
CA PRO A 1136 -5.07 17.04 -4.97
C PRO A 1136 -5.55 17.22 -6.42
N HIS A 1137 -5.01 18.21 -7.12
CA HIS A 1137 -5.20 18.38 -8.56
C HIS A 1137 -3.87 18.09 -9.24
N VAL A 1138 -3.88 17.27 -10.29
CA VAL A 1138 -2.68 16.85 -11.04
C VAL A 1138 -3.04 16.79 -12.51
N ILE A 1139 -2.12 17.24 -13.37
CA ILE A 1139 -2.31 17.26 -14.82
C ILE A 1139 -1.13 16.57 -15.49
N MET A 1140 -1.43 15.88 -16.58
CA MET A 1140 -0.47 15.39 -17.57
C MET A 1140 -1.04 15.76 -18.95
N PRO A 1141 -0.20 16.15 -19.92
CA PRO A 1141 -0.68 16.51 -21.25
C PRO A 1141 -1.27 15.29 -21.96
N HIS A 1142 -2.33 15.51 -22.74
CA HIS A 1142 -2.87 14.49 -23.64
C HIS A 1142 -1.95 14.30 -24.85
N VAL A 1143 -1.88 13.07 -25.37
CA VAL A 1143 -1.20 12.76 -26.64
C VAL A 1143 -1.99 13.39 -27.78
N ILE A 1144 -1.45 14.44 -28.37
CA ILE A 1144 -1.84 14.91 -29.70
C ILE A 1144 -0.97 14.17 -30.70
N MET A 1145 -1.55 13.30 -31.54
CA MET A 1145 -0.84 12.78 -32.70
C MET A 1145 -0.63 13.92 -33.71
N PRO A 1146 0.61 14.22 -34.13
CA PRO A 1146 0.82 14.99 -35.35
C PRO A 1146 0.30 14.16 -36.53
N HIS A 1147 -0.54 14.75 -37.38
CA HIS A 1147 -0.88 14.10 -38.65
C HIS A 1147 0.39 13.95 -39.50
N VAL A 1148 0.62 12.76 -40.04
CA VAL A 1148 1.79 12.46 -40.86
C VAL A 1148 1.69 13.21 -42.19
N ILE A 1149 2.39 14.33 -42.29
CA ILE A 1149 2.74 14.98 -43.56
C ILE A 1149 4.20 14.62 -43.83
N MET A 1150 4.46 13.86 -44.89
CA MET A 1150 5.81 13.41 -45.24
C MET A 1150 6.65 14.59 -45.75
N PRO A 1151 7.81 14.92 -45.14
CA PRO A 1151 8.81 15.75 -45.78
C PRO A 1151 9.56 14.89 -46.81
N HIS A 1152 9.52 15.25 -48.09
CA HIS A 1152 10.38 14.62 -49.09
C HIS A 1152 11.84 15.01 -48.83
N VAL A 1153 12.69 14.02 -48.54
CA VAL A 1153 14.13 14.23 -48.37
C VAL A 1153 14.77 14.49 -49.74
N ILE A 1154 15.26 15.72 -49.93
CA ILE A 1154 16.16 16.06 -51.03
C ILE A 1154 17.59 15.89 -50.52
N MET A 1155 18.36 14.99 -51.14
CA MET A 1155 19.76 14.74 -50.78
C MET A 1155 20.71 15.74 -51.47
N PRO A 1156 21.64 16.36 -50.73
CA PRO A 1156 22.91 16.83 -51.28
C PRO A 1156 23.88 15.64 -51.31
N HIS A 1157 24.31 15.21 -52.50
CA HIS A 1157 25.33 14.16 -52.62
C HIS A 1157 26.74 14.73 -52.41
N VAL A 1158 27.55 14.05 -51.60
CA VAL A 1158 29.01 14.05 -51.75
C VAL A 1158 29.44 12.60 -51.95
N VAL A 1159 30.02 12.31 -53.10
CA VAL A 1159 30.53 10.97 -53.47
C VAL A 1159 32.01 11.09 -53.79
N ILE A 1160 32.82 10.24 -53.17
CA ILE A 1160 34.22 10.03 -53.57
C ILE A 1160 34.38 8.56 -53.92
N THR A 1161 34.37 8.26 -55.21
CA THR A 1161 34.79 6.96 -55.77
C THR A 1161 35.61 7.23 -57.04
N PRO A 1162 36.76 6.56 -57.25
CA PRO A 1162 37.50 6.64 -58.50
C PRO A 1162 37.11 5.50 -59.46
N HIS A 1163 37.19 5.79 -60.77
CA HIS A 1163 37.11 4.85 -61.90
C HIS A 1163 35.72 4.25 -62.26
N VAL A 1164 35.32 4.07 -63.54
CA VAL A 1164 35.68 4.79 -64.79
C VAL A 1164 34.62 4.52 -65.90
N ILE A 1165 34.20 5.58 -66.61
CA ILE A 1165 33.65 5.67 -68.00
C ILE A 1165 32.74 4.54 -68.56
N THR A 1166 31.46 4.84 -68.82
CA THR A 1166 30.85 4.85 -70.20
C THR A 1166 29.40 5.39 -70.22
N THR A 1167 28.97 5.90 -71.38
CA THR A 1167 27.62 6.41 -71.74
C THR A 1167 27.35 6.03 -73.22
N PRO A 1168 26.26 6.41 -73.94
CA PRO A 1168 25.06 7.20 -73.60
C PRO A 1168 23.71 6.61 -74.13
N HIS A 1169 22.67 7.47 -74.22
CA HIS A 1169 21.43 7.44 -75.06
C HIS A 1169 20.05 7.32 -74.35
N VAL A 1170 18.96 8.02 -74.74
CA VAL A 1170 18.80 9.35 -75.42
C VAL A 1170 17.33 9.90 -75.33
N ILE A 1171 17.14 11.15 -74.85
CA ILE A 1171 15.91 12.02 -74.89
C ILE A 1171 14.60 11.34 -74.36
N ILE A 1172 13.30 11.72 -74.50
CA ILE A 1172 12.47 12.77 -75.17
C ILE A 1172 11.32 13.24 -74.20
N THR A 1173 10.85 14.50 -74.29
CA THR A 1173 9.60 15.03 -73.66
C THR A 1173 8.87 16.03 -74.56
N PRO A 1174 7.51 16.09 -74.52
CA PRO A 1174 6.78 17.40 -74.52
C PRO A 1174 5.54 17.40 -73.56
N HIS A 1175 5.29 18.40 -72.70
CA HIS A 1175 4.53 19.68 -72.92
C HIS A 1175 2.97 19.52 -72.94
N VAL A 1176 2.07 20.45 -72.50
CA VAL A 1176 2.19 21.83 -71.96
C VAL A 1176 0.88 22.34 -71.26
N ILE A 1177 1.02 23.20 -70.22
CA ILE A 1177 0.19 24.34 -69.67
C ILE A 1177 -1.37 24.33 -69.87
N THR A 1178 -2.19 24.56 -68.82
CA THR A 1178 -2.86 25.88 -68.53
C THR A 1178 -3.65 25.96 -67.21
N THR A 1179 -3.80 27.19 -66.68
CA THR A 1179 -4.69 27.63 -65.57
C THR A 1179 -5.37 28.94 -66.03
N PRO A 1180 -6.60 29.36 -65.60
CA PRO A 1180 -6.75 30.06 -64.30
C PRO A 1180 -8.16 30.16 -63.61
N ARG A 1181 -8.12 30.48 -62.29
CA ARG A 1181 -8.96 31.40 -61.48
C ARG A 1181 -10.52 31.50 -61.59
N HIS A 1182 -11.16 31.21 -60.43
CA HIS A 1182 -12.15 32.01 -59.64
C HIS A 1182 -13.64 32.29 -60.04
N HIS A 1183 -14.49 31.99 -59.03
CA HIS A 1183 -15.66 32.73 -58.47
C HIS A 1183 -17.11 32.58 -58.98
N HIS A 1184 -17.98 32.29 -57.97
CA HIS A 1184 -19.40 32.63 -57.75
C HIS A 1184 -20.50 32.33 -58.79
N ALA A 1185 -21.44 31.47 -58.38
CA ALA A 1185 -22.87 31.83 -58.22
C ALA A 1185 -23.64 30.83 -57.33
N SER A 1186 -24.72 31.29 -56.70
CA SER A 1186 -25.81 30.50 -56.08
C SER A 1186 -26.96 30.30 -57.10
N CYS A 1187 -28.07 29.55 -56.90
CA CYS A 1187 -28.72 29.04 -55.69
C CYS A 1187 -29.73 27.90 -56.01
N HIS A 1188 -30.25 27.20 -54.98
CA HIS A 1188 -31.40 26.25 -54.98
C HIS A 1188 -31.27 24.97 -55.87
N HIS A 1189 -31.93 23.82 -55.63
CA HIS A 1189 -33.03 23.43 -54.72
C HIS A 1189 -33.00 21.89 -54.43
N HIS A 1190 -33.69 21.45 -53.37
CA HIS A 1190 -34.34 20.13 -53.14
C HIS A 1190 -33.61 18.77 -53.26
N ALA A 1191 -33.52 18.11 -52.08
CA ALA A 1191 -34.17 16.83 -51.73
C ALA A 1191 -33.76 15.49 -52.41
N SER A 1192 -34.15 14.39 -51.76
CA SER A 1192 -33.57 13.06 -51.93
C SER A 1192 -34.54 11.98 -52.42
N ARG A 1193 -34.02 11.08 -53.27
CA ARG A 1193 -34.35 9.64 -53.42
C ARG A 1193 -35.79 9.20 -53.75
N HIS A 1194 -35.90 8.45 -54.85
CA HIS A 1194 -36.88 7.35 -55.03
C HIS A 1194 -36.19 6.21 -55.84
N HIS A 1195 -36.30 4.93 -55.45
CA HIS A 1195 -37.33 3.93 -55.84
C HIS A 1195 -37.27 3.51 -57.33
N ALA A 1196 -37.57 2.26 -57.73
CA ALA A 1196 -37.89 1.02 -56.99
C ALA A 1196 -37.83 -0.20 -57.95
N SER A 1197 -38.16 -1.39 -57.45
CA SER A 1197 -39.17 -2.36 -57.97
C SER A 1197 -38.71 -3.83 -57.85
N ARG A 1198 -39.53 -4.91 -57.79
CA ARG A 1198 -40.98 -5.26 -57.63
C ARG A 1198 -40.99 -6.80 -57.35
N HIS A 1199 -41.99 -7.61 -56.97
CA HIS A 1199 -43.44 -7.69 -56.65
C HIS A 1199 -43.58 -8.98 -55.73
N HIS A 1200 -44.65 -9.46 -55.07
CA HIS A 1200 -46.03 -9.08 -54.66
C HIS A 1200 -46.41 -10.03 -53.46
N ALA A 1201 -47.19 -9.67 -52.42
CA ALA A 1201 -48.67 -9.55 -52.29
C ALA A 1201 -49.46 -10.89 -52.16
N PRO A 1202 -50.73 -10.91 -51.63
CA PRO A 1202 -51.38 -10.05 -50.62
C PRO A 1202 -52.36 -10.76 -49.62
N ARG A 1203 -52.74 -10.11 -48.49
CA ARG A 1203 -54.14 -9.64 -48.15
C ARG A 1203 -54.43 -9.32 -46.65
N ARG A 1204 -55.08 -8.14 -46.43
CA ARG A 1204 -56.13 -7.79 -45.43
C ARG A 1204 -55.82 -7.85 -43.91
N CYS A 1205 -56.41 -7.03 -43.01
CA CYS A 1205 -57.11 -5.72 -43.11
C CYS A 1205 -57.39 -5.11 -41.70
N VAL A 1206 -57.57 -3.78 -41.62
CA VAL A 1206 -58.37 -3.03 -40.58
C VAL A 1206 -57.82 -3.03 -39.11
N SER A 1207 -58.17 -2.07 -38.26
CA SER A 1207 -57.75 -0.64 -38.18
C SER A 1207 -58.45 0.09 -37.01
N ASN A 1208 -57.79 1.04 -36.33
CA ASN A 1208 -58.46 2.20 -35.70
C ASN A 1208 -57.46 3.31 -35.28
N SER A 1209 -57.97 4.54 -35.09
CA SER A 1209 -57.24 5.81 -34.86
C SER A 1209 -57.87 6.60 -33.68
N VAL A 1210 -57.48 7.82 -33.26
CA VAL A 1210 -57.73 9.14 -33.90
C VAL A 1210 -57.08 10.30 -33.06
N GLN A 1211 -56.43 11.25 -33.75
CA GLN A 1211 -56.35 12.75 -33.65
C GLN A 1211 -56.87 13.57 -32.42
N ALA A 1212 -56.66 14.90 -32.27
CA ALA A 1212 -55.57 15.85 -32.64
C ALA A 1212 -55.81 17.30 -32.08
N SER A 1213 -54.76 18.13 -32.18
CA SER A 1213 -54.54 19.59 -31.93
C SER A 1213 -55.47 20.66 -32.56
N ARG A 1214 -55.42 21.94 -32.09
CA ARG A 1214 -54.92 23.22 -32.75
C ARG A 1214 -55.60 24.57 -32.32
N ALA A 1215 -55.05 25.69 -32.85
CA ALA A 1215 -55.56 27.10 -32.96
C ALA A 1215 -55.26 28.09 -31.80
N ASP A 1216 -55.06 29.42 -31.98
CA ASP A 1216 -54.48 30.22 -33.11
C ASP A 1216 -54.16 31.72 -32.73
N GLN A 1217 -53.37 32.41 -33.57
CA GLN A 1217 -53.31 33.87 -33.91
C GLN A 1217 -53.22 35.08 -32.89
N LYS A 1218 -52.08 35.82 -33.01
CA LYS A 1218 -51.87 37.28 -33.35
C LYS A 1218 -52.17 38.52 -32.44
N ASP A 1219 -51.26 39.51 -32.65
CA ASP A 1219 -51.32 40.99 -32.61
C ASP A 1219 -51.21 41.81 -31.28
N GLU A 1220 -50.83 43.10 -31.42
CA GLU A 1220 -50.19 44.05 -30.45
C GLU A 1220 -51.08 45.33 -30.24
N PRO A 1221 -50.69 46.48 -29.60
CA PRO A 1221 -49.65 46.81 -28.59
C PRO A 1221 -50.13 47.73 -27.42
N ARG A 1222 -49.25 48.03 -26.42
CA ARG A 1222 -49.02 49.37 -25.76
C ARG A 1222 -48.08 49.30 -24.52
N GLY A 1223 -47.30 50.37 -24.26
CA GLY A 1223 -46.48 50.60 -23.04
C GLY A 1223 -47.19 51.48 -21.98
N PRO A 1224 -46.51 52.16 -21.00
CA PRO A 1224 -45.10 52.62 -21.02
C PRO A 1224 -44.30 52.54 -19.68
N MET A 1225 -43.10 53.17 -19.63
CA MET A 1225 -42.25 53.57 -18.46
C MET A 1225 -41.56 52.44 -17.66
N ALA A 1226 -40.23 52.42 -17.47
CA ALA A 1226 -39.28 53.29 -16.72
C ALA A 1226 -39.20 52.91 -15.21
N GLU A 1227 -38.06 52.89 -14.50
CA GLU A 1227 -36.84 53.73 -14.60
C GLU A 1227 -35.48 52.97 -14.51
N LEU A 1228 -34.38 53.74 -14.53
CA LEU A 1228 -32.97 53.35 -14.22
C LEU A 1228 -32.74 53.35 -12.67
N VAL A 1229 -31.55 53.18 -12.04
CA VAL A 1229 -30.13 53.27 -12.44
C VAL A 1229 -29.19 52.50 -11.47
N ASP A 1230 -27.92 52.34 -11.86
CA ASP A 1230 -26.67 51.91 -11.17
C ASP A 1230 -26.60 51.66 -9.64
N GLY A 1231 -25.73 50.72 -9.24
CA GLY A 1231 -24.92 50.87 -8.01
C GLY A 1231 -24.37 49.61 -7.33
N TRP A 1232 -23.03 49.47 -7.34
CA TRP A 1232 -22.16 48.57 -6.54
C TRP A 1232 -22.12 47.07 -6.88
#